data_AF-A0A9C6SER0-F1
#
_entry.id   AF-A0A9C6SER0-F1
#
_cell.length_a   1.000
_cell.length_b   1.000
_cell.length_c   1.000
_cell.angle_alpha   90.00
_cell.angle_beta   90.00
_cell.angle_gamma   90.00
#
_symmetry.space_group_name_H-M   'P 1'
#
loop_
_entity.id
_entity.type
_entity.pdbx_description
1 polymer ?
#
loop_
_entity_poly.entity_id
_entity_poly.type
_entity_poly.pdbx_seq_one_letter_code
_entity_poly.pdbx_strand_id
1 'polypeptide(L)'
;MTETKWITATAIGLLDVRNFGDSASNTTEDASISNKSLSNSARRTPGKSSVSPISHKRPTSSLPAGSTLRPENQYAVKKKRYLLLKKELTDKQKTAQDLYNEMSQLREKLIASGAKDPGKVETLKLEVGSSKHFPATETNYNEAANVHAEKLSIGKEMLESLEDRLREIPKKLRNLCQELLDKQSIFVAFVTSQLIKASSEGNDSDHTNSKVTTQLEIHQRDYDALRSHMSEIQEIEEKSIAELTRNVQHLIDEYEHSRAKIKETNAAEAQRELQTQLNATMEELQTEKEKNNQNKERLRQTESQLQKARTKIREMETHMANDKEKIQQLQGNVKTIEGQMKQKDLAIEGRMKDMQKTMRNSEDLVAKVEKQRDSFEARLVELKEKMNSKENEAINTIKELSERLKAVTTDLGIEKEKRQQVKDAFTELEERYKNLEEKSKQLCELAEKNKDFAITEGSHTENEVRLFNELQATRNELEAQRQMMLQLQQEKEEIIAVMHQAACREEEEDSREKLAAELVFKSNEVQKLTMQYSELKKVAKNAQEKNGILERQLMEIQTRLHSQSMEGGKAGLSAHAIELQQQVSDLRNNLAEVIQQKEELETVLTQKQLELEQRDRVMREQSKFLKVRDELLDILKGKAQQENGELSTNDENNEYLEQIHKQVAAKTEAIQGLYTTLENKQLQIMRLEKMVKLMEDHQDRAQAQRTRLENRIAQLELALQRNKEQRGKGFGIL
;
A
#
# COMPACT_ATOMS: atom_id res chain seq x y z
N MET A 1 -1.78 -55.48 32.20
CA MET A 1 -2.39 -56.80 31.91
C MET A 1 -3.14 -56.69 30.58
N THR A 2 -3.14 -57.79 29.81
CA THR A 2 -3.74 -58.04 28.49
C THR A 2 -3.12 -57.35 27.26
N GLU A 3 -2.19 -58.09 26.64
CA GLU A 3 -1.88 -58.11 25.21
C GLU A 3 -3.13 -58.39 24.36
N THR A 4 -3.21 -57.84 23.13
CA THR A 4 -3.51 -58.65 21.92
C THR A 4 -3.16 -57.93 20.61
N LYS A 5 -1.91 -58.12 20.19
CA LYS A 5 -1.45 -58.62 18.89
C LYS A 5 -2.46 -58.90 17.73
N TRP A 6 -1.99 -58.54 16.53
CA TRP A 6 -1.92 -59.30 15.26
C TRP A 6 -3.03 -59.21 14.17
N ILE A 7 -2.55 -58.83 12.96
CA ILE A 7 -2.61 -59.58 11.67
C ILE A 7 -3.76 -59.36 10.66
N THR A 8 -3.32 -59.34 9.38
CA THR A 8 -3.99 -59.67 8.09
C THR A 8 -4.94 -58.65 7.48
N ALA A 9 -5.10 -58.52 6.15
CA ALA A 9 -4.38 -58.98 4.96
C ALA A 9 -5.14 -58.45 3.73
N THR A 10 -4.39 -58.08 2.69
CA THR A 10 -4.51 -58.56 1.30
C THR A 10 -5.85 -58.45 0.54
N ALA A 11 -5.76 -57.75 -0.60
CA ALA A 11 -6.13 -58.21 -1.97
C ALA A 11 -7.36 -57.63 -2.72
N ILE A 12 -7.01 -57.03 -3.87
CA ILE A 12 -7.40 -57.39 -5.27
C ILE A 12 -8.80 -57.03 -5.81
N GLY A 13 -8.80 -56.44 -7.02
CA GLY A 13 -9.91 -56.43 -8.00
C GLY A 13 -10.20 -55.02 -8.53
N LEU A 14 -9.51 -54.44 -9.53
CA LEU A 14 -9.38 -54.81 -10.96
C LEU A 14 -10.73 -54.78 -11.72
N LEU A 15 -10.91 -53.75 -12.57
CA LEU A 15 -11.46 -53.73 -13.95
C LEU A 15 -11.91 -52.29 -14.28
N ASP A 16 -11.14 -51.49 -15.04
CA ASP A 16 -10.93 -51.52 -16.50
C ASP A 16 -12.07 -50.83 -17.28
N VAL A 17 -11.86 -49.58 -17.70
CA VAL A 17 -12.35 -49.08 -19.00
C VAL A 17 -11.28 -48.19 -19.62
N ARG A 18 -10.77 -48.72 -20.73
CA ARG A 18 -9.80 -48.20 -21.68
C ARG A 18 -10.32 -47.06 -22.57
N ASN A 19 -9.37 -46.19 -22.93
CA ASN A 19 -9.00 -45.77 -24.30
C ASN A 19 -9.39 -44.38 -24.88
N PHE A 20 -8.29 -43.62 -25.06
CA PHE A 20 -7.78 -42.89 -26.24
C PHE A 20 -8.42 -41.60 -26.76
N GLY A 21 -7.55 -40.61 -27.01
CA GLY A 21 -7.73 -39.60 -28.05
C GLY A 21 -6.87 -38.34 -27.87
N ASP A 22 -5.69 -38.34 -28.49
CA ASP A 22 -4.69 -37.29 -28.53
C ASP A 22 -5.09 -35.98 -29.25
N SER A 23 -4.27 -34.95 -28.97
CA SER A 23 -3.63 -34.02 -29.93
C SER A 23 -4.05 -32.54 -30.01
N ALA A 24 -2.98 -31.74 -29.89
CA ALA A 24 -2.62 -30.55 -30.65
C ALA A 24 -3.22 -29.17 -30.31
N SER A 25 -2.37 -28.37 -29.64
CA SER A 25 -1.96 -27.00 -30.00
C SER A 25 -2.82 -26.18 -30.99
N ASN A 26 -3.23 -24.97 -30.58
CA ASN A 26 -2.75 -23.73 -31.20
C ASN A 26 -3.14 -22.48 -30.40
N THR A 27 -2.26 -21.50 -30.50
CA THR A 27 -2.17 -20.19 -29.87
C THR A 27 -3.05 -19.12 -30.52
N THR A 28 -3.35 -18.04 -29.79
CA THR A 28 -3.37 -16.58 -30.14
C THR A 28 -4.28 -15.84 -29.15
N GLU A 29 -3.74 -15.06 -28.21
CA GLU A 29 -3.40 -13.63 -28.31
C GLU A 29 -4.57 -12.71 -28.70
N ASP A 30 -5.13 -11.97 -27.72
CA ASP A 30 -4.97 -10.51 -27.68
C ASP A 30 -5.49 -9.92 -26.36
N ALA A 31 -4.59 -9.23 -25.66
CA ALA A 31 -4.88 -8.38 -24.51
C ALA A 31 -4.36 -6.98 -24.85
N SER A 32 -5.19 -5.95 -24.67
CA SER A 32 -4.76 -4.56 -24.76
C SER A 32 -5.34 -3.75 -23.59
N ILE A 33 -4.47 -3.41 -22.63
CA ILE A 33 -4.64 -2.27 -21.74
C ILE A 33 -3.32 -1.50 -21.77
N SER A 34 -3.35 -0.28 -22.30
CA SER A 34 -2.26 0.68 -22.19
C SER A 34 -2.64 1.77 -21.19
N ASN A 35 -1.80 1.98 -20.17
CA ASN A 35 -1.77 3.20 -19.38
C ASN A 35 -0.76 4.17 -19.99
N LYS A 36 -1.16 5.43 -20.22
CA LYS A 36 -0.24 6.60 -20.16
C LYS A 36 -0.95 7.83 -19.59
N SER A 37 -0.41 8.27 -18.45
CA SER A 37 -0.18 9.63 -17.96
C SER A 37 -0.82 10.82 -18.71
N LEU A 38 -1.63 11.59 -17.97
CA LEU A 38 -2.02 12.96 -18.29
C LEU A 38 -1.41 13.91 -17.24
N SER A 39 -0.57 14.84 -17.73
CA SER A 39 -0.15 16.04 -17.03
C SER A 39 -1.18 17.15 -17.25
N ASN A 40 -1.59 17.82 -16.17
CA ASN A 40 -2.42 19.02 -16.20
C ASN A 40 -1.63 20.21 -16.79
N SER A 41 -2.22 20.95 -17.73
CA SER A 41 -2.02 22.39 -17.85
C SER A 41 -3.17 23.12 -18.55
N ALA A 42 -3.70 24.09 -17.82
CA ALA A 42 -4.51 25.26 -18.14
C ALA A 42 -5.02 25.52 -19.58
N ARG A 43 -6.36 25.49 -19.67
CA ARG A 43 -7.28 26.52 -20.20
C ARG A 43 -6.63 27.81 -20.77
N ARG A 44 -6.77 28.04 -22.09
CA ARG A 44 -7.00 29.36 -22.71
C ARG A 44 -7.72 29.19 -24.07
N THR A 45 -8.70 30.05 -24.29
CA THR A 45 -9.64 30.16 -25.43
C THR A 45 -8.97 30.53 -26.77
N PRO A 46 -9.55 30.18 -27.93
CA PRO A 46 -9.30 30.92 -29.17
C PRO A 46 -10.54 31.69 -29.64
N GLY A 47 -10.33 32.97 -29.94
CA GLY A 47 -11.27 33.81 -30.68
C GLY A 47 -10.99 33.75 -32.19
N LYS A 48 -12.08 33.58 -32.93
CA LYS A 48 -12.47 34.16 -34.23
C LYS A 48 -11.54 34.03 -35.47
N SER A 49 -12.16 33.38 -36.47
CA SER A 49 -12.32 33.76 -37.89
C SER A 49 -11.10 33.83 -38.82
N SER A 50 -11.10 32.96 -39.84
CA SER A 50 -11.31 33.38 -41.24
C SER A 50 -11.54 32.19 -42.17
N VAL A 51 -12.45 32.38 -43.11
CA VAL A 51 -12.89 31.49 -44.18
C VAL A 51 -11.79 31.34 -45.26
N SER A 52 -11.53 30.09 -45.67
CA SER A 52 -11.22 29.49 -47.00
C SER A 52 -10.60 30.35 -48.13
N PRO A 53 -9.74 29.80 -49.05
CA PRO A 53 -10.08 28.60 -49.81
C PRO A 53 -8.96 27.60 -50.17
N ILE A 54 -9.46 26.47 -50.63
CA ILE A 54 -8.84 25.29 -51.24
C ILE A 54 -7.66 25.62 -52.15
N SER A 55 -6.51 25.00 -51.87
CA SER A 55 -5.49 24.70 -52.88
C SER A 55 -5.15 23.21 -52.84
N HIS A 56 -5.69 22.45 -53.79
CA HIS A 56 -5.23 21.10 -54.09
C HIS A 56 -3.77 21.16 -54.58
N LYS A 57 -2.81 20.93 -53.70
CA LYS A 57 -1.44 20.56 -54.11
C LYS A 57 -1.33 19.04 -54.10
N ARG A 58 -1.35 18.48 -55.31
CA ARG A 58 -0.94 17.11 -55.66
C ARG A 58 0.47 16.86 -55.08
N PRO A 59 0.72 15.80 -54.29
CA PRO A 59 2.08 15.39 -54.00
C PRO A 59 2.63 14.74 -55.27
N THR A 60 3.55 15.44 -55.92
CA THR A 60 4.46 14.91 -56.94
C THR A 60 5.15 13.68 -56.40
N SER A 61 4.91 12.52 -57.04
CA SER A 61 5.68 11.31 -56.82
C SER A 61 7.05 11.45 -57.48
N SER A 62 8.04 11.85 -56.70
CA SER A 62 9.44 11.69 -57.08
C SER A 62 10.21 11.27 -55.84
N LEU A 63 10.30 9.95 -55.62
CA LEU A 63 11.34 9.37 -54.79
C LEU A 63 12.34 8.67 -55.72
N PRO A 64 13.65 8.84 -55.48
CA PRO A 64 14.70 8.33 -56.33
C PRO A 64 14.72 6.79 -56.29
N ALA A 65 14.97 6.19 -57.45
CA ALA A 65 15.21 4.78 -57.61
C ALA A 65 16.37 4.34 -56.70
N GLY A 66 16.10 3.50 -55.70
CA GLY A 66 17.17 2.98 -54.83
C GLY A 66 16.78 2.46 -53.44
N SER A 67 15.50 2.34 -53.08
CA SER A 67 15.10 1.71 -51.81
C SER A 67 13.96 0.71 -52.02
N THR A 68 14.32 -0.54 -52.27
CA THR A 68 13.42 -1.69 -52.20
C THR A 68 13.06 -1.97 -50.74
N LEU A 69 12.17 -1.13 -50.18
CA LEU A 69 11.44 -1.50 -48.97
C LEU A 69 10.62 -2.76 -49.26
N ARG A 70 10.91 -3.84 -48.52
CA ARG A 70 10.20 -5.12 -48.60
C ARG A 70 8.68 -4.92 -48.73
N PRO A 71 7.96 -5.69 -49.57
CA PRO A 71 6.51 -5.58 -49.77
C PRO A 71 5.71 -5.58 -48.45
N GLU A 72 6.19 -6.29 -47.43
CA GLU A 72 5.62 -6.33 -46.08
C GLU A 72 5.57 -4.95 -45.41
N ASN A 73 6.62 -4.14 -45.54
CA ASN A 73 6.67 -2.79 -44.98
C ASN A 73 5.73 -1.84 -45.74
N GLN A 74 5.62 -2.00 -47.07
CA GLN A 74 4.66 -1.21 -47.86
C GLN A 74 3.21 -1.57 -47.51
N TYR A 75 2.93 -2.86 -47.29
CA TYR A 75 1.62 -3.33 -46.84
C TYR A 75 1.29 -2.82 -45.45
N ALA A 76 2.23 -2.87 -44.50
CA ALA A 76 2.02 -2.34 -43.15
C ALA A 76 1.75 -0.83 -43.15
N VAL A 77 2.47 -0.05 -43.97
CA VAL A 77 2.24 1.40 -44.12
C VAL A 77 0.89 1.68 -44.78
N LYS A 78 0.51 0.94 -45.85
CA LYS A 78 -0.81 1.07 -46.48
C LYS A 78 -1.94 0.66 -45.54
N LYS A 79 -1.77 -0.41 -44.74
CA LYS A 79 -2.74 -0.87 -43.73
C LYS A 79 -2.94 0.17 -42.64
N LYS A 80 -1.86 0.75 -42.11
CA LYS A 80 -1.93 1.87 -41.14
C LYS A 80 -2.64 3.09 -41.75
N ARG A 81 -2.32 3.44 -43.00
CA ARG A 81 -2.98 4.54 -43.71
C ARG A 81 -4.48 4.27 -43.95
N TYR A 82 -4.85 3.06 -44.32
CA TYR A 82 -6.24 2.65 -44.47
C TYR A 82 -7.01 2.74 -43.15
N LEU A 83 -6.43 2.27 -42.04
CA LEU A 83 -7.06 2.39 -40.72
C LEU A 83 -7.26 3.85 -40.29
N LEU A 84 -6.29 4.71 -40.58
CA LEU A 84 -6.41 6.15 -40.34
C LEU A 84 -7.52 6.79 -41.19
N LEU A 85 -7.58 6.49 -42.50
CA LEU A 85 -8.64 6.98 -43.38
C LEU A 85 -10.02 6.46 -42.95
N LYS A 86 -10.10 5.19 -42.53
CA LYS A 86 -11.34 4.60 -42.02
C LYS A 86 -11.82 5.32 -40.76
N LYS A 87 -10.90 5.62 -39.83
CA LYS A 87 -11.21 6.40 -38.63
C LYS A 87 -11.65 7.82 -38.96
N GLU A 88 -10.94 8.50 -39.86
CA GLU A 88 -11.31 9.86 -40.29
C GLU A 88 -12.67 9.89 -40.99
N LEU A 89 -13.00 8.87 -41.78
CA LEU A 89 -14.32 8.70 -42.40
C LEU A 89 -15.41 8.53 -41.35
N THR A 90 -15.20 7.67 -40.34
CA THR A 90 -16.18 7.48 -39.26
C THR A 90 -16.37 8.73 -38.41
N ASP A 91 -15.28 9.48 -38.15
CA ASP A 91 -15.34 10.73 -37.38
C ASP A 91 -16.11 11.82 -38.16
N LYS A 92 -15.88 11.93 -39.48
CA LYS A 92 -16.65 12.83 -40.35
C LYS A 92 -18.12 12.43 -40.47
N GLN A 93 -18.41 11.14 -40.58
CA GLN A 93 -19.79 10.62 -40.61
C GLN A 93 -20.52 10.93 -39.30
N LYS A 94 -19.87 10.73 -38.16
CA LYS A 94 -20.43 11.10 -36.85
C LYS A 94 -20.70 12.60 -36.76
N THR A 95 -19.76 13.43 -37.18
CA THR A 95 -19.93 14.89 -37.21
C THR A 95 -21.11 15.31 -38.10
N ALA A 96 -21.27 14.67 -39.26
CA ALA A 96 -22.41 14.93 -40.15
C ALA A 96 -23.75 14.47 -39.54
N GLN A 97 -23.77 13.35 -38.82
CA GLN A 97 -24.95 12.87 -38.12
C GLN A 97 -25.33 13.79 -36.94
N ASP A 98 -24.35 14.27 -36.19
CA ASP A 98 -24.57 15.21 -35.09
C ASP A 98 -25.15 16.53 -35.62
N LEU A 99 -24.60 17.07 -36.71
CA LEU A 99 -25.15 18.26 -37.38
C LEU A 99 -26.58 18.03 -37.91
N TYR A 100 -26.88 16.85 -38.47
CA TYR A 100 -28.23 16.51 -38.89
C TYR A 100 -29.21 16.47 -37.71
N ASN A 101 -28.79 15.88 -36.59
CA ASN A 101 -29.60 15.83 -35.36
C ASN A 101 -29.84 17.24 -34.79
N GLU A 102 -28.81 18.09 -34.77
CA GLU A 102 -28.92 19.49 -34.36
C GLU A 102 -29.87 20.27 -35.27
N MET A 103 -29.77 20.10 -36.59
CA MET A 103 -30.69 20.71 -37.56
C MET A 103 -32.13 20.23 -37.37
N SER A 104 -32.34 18.95 -37.07
CA SER A 104 -33.66 18.39 -36.78
C SER A 104 -34.25 18.98 -35.49
N GLN A 105 -33.44 19.07 -34.43
CA GLN A 105 -33.85 19.69 -33.17
C GLN A 105 -34.13 21.18 -33.32
N LEU A 106 -33.35 21.90 -34.13
CA LEU A 106 -33.58 23.31 -34.44
C LEU A 106 -34.89 23.50 -35.21
N ARG A 107 -35.18 22.63 -36.18
CA ARG A 107 -36.47 22.63 -36.89
C ARG A 107 -37.64 22.39 -35.93
N GLU A 108 -37.55 21.41 -35.04
CA GLU A 108 -38.60 21.15 -34.04
C GLU A 108 -38.80 22.33 -33.10
N LYS A 109 -37.71 22.95 -32.61
CA LYS A 109 -37.79 24.16 -31.77
C LYS A 109 -38.38 25.35 -32.53
N LEU A 110 -38.09 25.49 -33.82
CA LEU A 110 -38.64 26.55 -34.68
C LEU A 110 -40.15 26.36 -34.90
N ILE A 111 -40.59 25.12 -35.10
CA ILE A 111 -42.01 24.76 -35.19
C ILE A 111 -42.71 25.00 -33.85
N ALA A 112 -42.10 24.58 -32.73
CA ALA A 112 -42.64 24.78 -31.39
C ALA A 112 -42.75 26.26 -30.98
N SER A 113 -41.95 27.14 -31.58
CA SER A 113 -42.02 28.60 -31.40
C SER A 113 -42.99 29.31 -32.35
N GLY A 114 -43.77 28.56 -33.14
CA GLY A 114 -44.86 29.09 -33.98
C GLY A 114 -44.44 29.61 -35.35
N ALA A 115 -43.19 29.38 -35.78
CA ALA A 115 -42.73 29.73 -37.11
C ALA A 115 -43.11 28.65 -38.16
N LYS A 116 -43.27 29.07 -39.42
CA LYS A 116 -43.61 28.17 -40.54
C LYS A 116 -42.50 27.13 -40.76
N ASP A 117 -42.90 25.88 -40.99
CA ASP A 117 -41.98 24.76 -41.24
C ASP A 117 -41.10 25.03 -42.48
N PRO A 118 -39.76 25.08 -42.33
CA PRO A 118 -38.84 25.33 -43.45
C PRO A 118 -38.70 24.15 -44.44
N GLY A 119 -39.43 23.05 -44.23
CA GLY A 119 -39.47 21.90 -45.15
C GLY A 119 -38.79 20.65 -44.59
N LYS A 120 -39.01 19.50 -45.24
CA LYS A 120 -38.42 18.21 -44.82
C LYS A 120 -36.91 18.23 -45.03
N VAL A 121 -36.16 18.06 -43.93
CA VAL A 121 -34.71 17.78 -44.01
C VAL A 121 -34.58 16.40 -44.65
N GLU A 122 -33.91 16.30 -45.80
CA GLU A 122 -33.66 15.03 -46.50
C GLU A 122 -33.00 14.04 -45.55
N THR A 123 -33.65 12.89 -45.33
CA THR A 123 -33.07 11.79 -44.54
C THR A 123 -31.76 11.35 -45.17
N LEU A 124 -30.63 11.72 -44.53
CA LEU A 124 -29.30 11.25 -44.88
C LEU A 124 -29.19 9.75 -44.57
N LYS A 125 -29.57 8.89 -45.52
CA LYS A 125 -29.16 7.48 -45.53
C LYS A 125 -27.70 7.40 -46.00
N LEU A 126 -26.77 7.73 -45.11
CA LEU A 126 -25.34 7.43 -45.32
C LEU A 126 -25.08 5.99 -44.89
N GLU A 127 -25.45 5.04 -45.75
CA GLU A 127 -25.12 3.63 -45.60
C GLU A 127 -23.73 3.38 -46.19
N VAL A 128 -22.69 3.55 -45.37
CA VAL A 128 -21.35 3.07 -45.69
C VAL A 128 -21.07 1.87 -44.79
N GLY A 129 -21.16 0.67 -45.38
CA GLY A 129 -20.76 -0.57 -44.74
C GLY A 129 -21.89 -1.31 -44.01
N SER A 130 -23.00 -1.56 -44.70
CA SER A 130 -23.96 -2.60 -44.35
C SER A 130 -23.99 -3.56 -45.54
N SER A 131 -23.42 -4.75 -45.35
CA SER A 131 -23.70 -5.89 -46.22
C SER A 131 -25.15 -6.29 -45.95
N LYS A 132 -26.08 -5.63 -46.62
CA LYS A 132 -27.47 -6.05 -46.69
C LYS A 132 -27.78 -6.40 -48.13
N HIS A 133 -27.90 -7.70 -48.32
CA HIS A 133 -29.11 -8.30 -48.85
C HIS A 133 -29.68 -7.55 -50.06
N PHE A 134 -29.26 -7.99 -51.24
CA PHE A 134 -30.13 -7.87 -52.40
C PHE A 134 -31.43 -8.63 -52.09
N PRO A 135 -32.61 -8.02 -52.30
CA PRO A 135 -33.80 -8.80 -52.55
C PRO A 135 -33.55 -9.56 -53.84
N ALA A 136 -33.77 -10.88 -53.80
CA ALA A 136 -33.86 -11.72 -54.98
C ALA A 136 -34.83 -11.06 -55.97
N THR A 137 -34.27 -10.43 -57.00
CA THR A 137 -35.00 -10.11 -58.21
C THR A 137 -34.36 -11.02 -59.24
N GLU A 138 -34.93 -12.22 -59.33
CA GLU A 138 -34.78 -13.13 -60.46
C GLU A 138 -34.98 -12.31 -61.73
N THR A 139 -33.88 -11.85 -62.33
CA THR A 139 -33.92 -11.32 -63.68
C THR A 139 -33.29 -12.40 -64.53
N ASN A 140 -34.16 -13.31 -64.94
CA ASN A 140 -33.89 -14.42 -65.84
C ASN A 140 -33.48 -13.84 -67.21
N TYR A 141 -32.19 -13.53 -67.39
CA TYR A 141 -31.64 -12.96 -68.62
C TYR A 141 -31.36 -14.01 -69.72
N ASN A 142 -32.11 -15.11 -69.77
CA ASN A 142 -31.97 -16.13 -70.82
C ASN A 142 -33.24 -16.37 -71.65
N GLU A 143 -34.27 -15.55 -71.52
CA GLU A 143 -35.55 -15.77 -72.19
C GLU A 143 -35.67 -15.14 -73.59
N ALA A 144 -34.60 -14.54 -74.13
CA ALA A 144 -34.63 -13.88 -75.44
C ALA A 144 -34.11 -14.76 -76.61
N ALA A 145 -33.48 -15.91 -76.34
CA ALA A 145 -32.91 -16.75 -77.39
C ALA A 145 -33.78 -17.95 -77.81
N ASN A 146 -34.80 -18.31 -77.02
CA ASN A 146 -35.54 -19.57 -77.22
C ASN A 146 -36.88 -19.42 -77.97
N VAL A 147 -37.31 -18.19 -78.26
CA VAL A 147 -38.64 -17.89 -78.86
C VAL A 147 -38.69 -18.18 -80.38
N HIS A 148 -37.55 -18.40 -81.04
CA HIS A 148 -37.53 -18.67 -82.50
C HIS A 148 -37.46 -20.14 -82.89
N ALA A 149 -37.34 -21.07 -81.94
CA ALA A 149 -37.13 -22.47 -82.28
C ALA A 149 -38.41 -23.31 -82.36
N GLU A 150 -39.61 -22.79 -82.09
CA GLU A 150 -40.80 -23.61 -81.83
C GLU A 150 -41.81 -23.73 -82.99
N LYS A 151 -41.39 -23.47 -84.23
CA LYS A 151 -42.27 -23.67 -85.40
C LYS A 151 -41.50 -24.18 -86.61
N LEU A 152 -41.17 -25.47 -86.61
CA LEU A 152 -40.78 -26.19 -87.83
C LEU A 152 -41.45 -27.58 -87.87
N SER A 153 -42.78 -27.62 -87.63
CA SER A 153 -43.62 -28.68 -88.26
C SER A 153 -43.53 -28.63 -89.80
N ILE A 154 -42.90 -27.56 -90.31
CA ILE A 154 -42.45 -27.32 -91.67
C ILE A 154 -41.61 -28.47 -92.22
N GLY A 155 -40.84 -29.24 -91.45
CA GLY A 155 -39.97 -30.29 -92.02
C GLY A 155 -40.76 -31.32 -92.85
N LYS A 156 -41.80 -31.89 -92.26
CA LYS A 156 -42.63 -32.91 -92.91
C LYS A 156 -43.55 -32.32 -93.97
N GLU A 157 -44.21 -31.19 -93.67
CA GLU A 157 -45.10 -30.50 -94.61
C GLU A 157 -44.35 -29.96 -95.84
N MET A 158 -43.12 -29.47 -95.65
CA MET A 158 -42.24 -29.02 -96.74
C MET A 158 -41.71 -30.19 -97.56
N LEU A 159 -41.41 -31.32 -96.92
CA LEU A 159 -40.97 -32.52 -97.62
C LEU A 159 -42.07 -33.08 -98.52
N GLU A 160 -43.30 -33.19 -98.00
CA GLU A 160 -44.48 -33.59 -98.77
C GLU A 160 -44.71 -32.62 -99.95
N SER A 161 -44.64 -31.31 -99.72
CA SER A 161 -44.77 -30.32 -100.78
C SER A 161 -43.64 -30.37 -101.83
N LEU A 162 -42.42 -30.73 -101.42
CA LEU A 162 -41.27 -30.86 -102.32
C LEU A 162 -41.40 -32.12 -103.18
N GLU A 163 -41.80 -33.24 -102.58
CA GLU A 163 -42.04 -34.50 -103.29
C GLU A 163 -43.13 -34.35 -104.36
N ASP A 164 -44.26 -33.72 -104.02
CA ASP A 164 -45.36 -33.45 -104.95
C ASP A 164 -44.89 -32.60 -106.15
N ARG A 165 -44.11 -31.54 -105.88
CA ARG A 165 -43.55 -30.68 -106.93
C ARG A 165 -42.57 -31.43 -107.82
N LEU A 166 -41.73 -32.29 -107.26
CA LEU A 166 -40.76 -33.08 -108.00
C LEU A 166 -41.44 -34.13 -108.89
N ARG A 167 -42.56 -34.72 -108.47
CA ARG A 167 -43.34 -35.68 -109.28
C ARG A 167 -44.11 -35.01 -110.43
N GLU A 168 -44.60 -33.79 -110.23
CA GLU A 168 -45.38 -33.08 -111.25
C GLU A 168 -44.57 -32.62 -112.48
N ILE A 169 -43.27 -32.36 -112.32
CA ILE A 169 -42.40 -31.89 -113.41
C ILE A 169 -42.26 -32.93 -114.54
N PRO A 170 -41.78 -34.16 -114.29
CA PRO A 170 -41.63 -35.19 -115.34
C PRO A 170 -42.97 -35.73 -115.84
N LYS A 171 -43.98 -35.80 -114.97
CA LYS A 171 -45.34 -36.27 -115.31
C LYS A 171 -45.94 -35.51 -116.49
N LYS A 172 -45.74 -34.18 -116.57
CA LYS A 172 -46.22 -33.37 -117.70
C LYS A 172 -45.56 -33.76 -119.02
N LEU A 173 -44.24 -34.00 -119.00
CA LEU A 173 -43.49 -34.41 -120.18
C LEU A 173 -43.89 -35.81 -120.64
N ARG A 174 -44.03 -36.74 -119.69
CA ARG A 174 -44.48 -38.12 -119.94
C ARG A 174 -45.88 -38.16 -120.54
N ASN A 175 -46.81 -37.36 -120.04
CA ASN A 175 -48.17 -37.30 -120.59
C ASN A 175 -48.16 -36.88 -122.08
N LEU A 176 -47.35 -35.88 -122.44
CA LEU A 176 -47.19 -35.45 -123.83
C LEU A 176 -46.61 -36.57 -124.71
N CYS A 177 -45.59 -37.26 -124.22
CA CYS A 177 -45.00 -38.39 -124.94
C CYS A 177 -45.98 -39.56 -125.09
N GLN A 178 -46.79 -39.83 -124.07
CA GLN A 178 -47.84 -40.85 -124.12
C GLN A 178 -48.92 -40.49 -125.14
N GLU A 179 -49.37 -39.23 -125.18
CA GLU A 179 -50.34 -38.76 -126.18
C GLU A 179 -49.81 -38.90 -127.62
N LEU A 180 -48.52 -38.62 -127.84
CA LEU A 180 -47.87 -38.80 -129.14
C LEU A 180 -47.83 -40.28 -129.54
N LEU A 181 -47.44 -41.16 -128.61
CA LEU A 181 -47.44 -42.61 -128.80
C LEU A 181 -48.85 -43.11 -129.12
N ASP A 182 -49.86 -42.71 -128.34
CA ASP A 182 -51.24 -43.16 -128.55
C ASP A 182 -51.78 -42.72 -129.93
N LYS A 183 -51.49 -41.49 -130.36
CA LYS A 183 -51.82 -41.01 -131.72
C LYS A 183 -51.10 -41.81 -132.81
N GLN A 184 -49.83 -42.14 -132.60
CA GLN A 184 -49.06 -42.97 -133.52
C GLN A 184 -49.65 -44.39 -133.61
N SER A 185 -50.08 -44.98 -132.49
CA SER A 185 -50.74 -46.28 -132.46
C SER A 185 -52.07 -46.29 -133.22
N ILE A 186 -52.88 -45.25 -133.05
CA ILE A 186 -54.13 -45.07 -133.80
C ILE A 186 -53.85 -44.98 -135.30
N PHE A 187 -52.82 -44.22 -135.70
CA PHE A 187 -52.42 -44.09 -137.10
C PHE A 187 -51.96 -45.43 -137.70
N VAL A 188 -51.11 -46.19 -136.98
CA VAL A 188 -50.67 -47.53 -137.40
C VAL A 188 -51.88 -48.47 -137.52
N ALA A 189 -52.78 -48.50 -136.53
CA ALA A 189 -53.98 -49.33 -136.57
C ALA A 189 -54.91 -48.98 -137.75
N PHE A 190 -55.03 -47.70 -138.09
CA PHE A 190 -55.76 -47.23 -139.26
C PHE A 190 -55.14 -47.75 -140.56
N VAL A 191 -53.82 -47.61 -140.73
CA VAL A 191 -53.10 -48.10 -141.93
C VAL A 191 -53.20 -49.62 -142.04
N THR A 192 -53.01 -50.35 -140.95
CA THR A 192 -53.17 -51.82 -140.91
C THR A 192 -54.58 -52.25 -141.27
N SER A 193 -55.61 -51.57 -140.75
CA SER A 193 -57.02 -51.88 -141.08
C SER A 193 -57.34 -51.67 -142.56
N GLN A 194 -56.73 -50.64 -143.17
CA GLN A 194 -56.90 -50.38 -144.60
C GLN A 194 -56.16 -51.39 -145.47
N LEU A 195 -54.99 -51.86 -145.02
CA LEU A 195 -54.24 -52.94 -145.68
C LEU A 195 -55.00 -54.27 -145.64
N ILE A 196 -55.63 -54.61 -144.50
CA ILE A 196 -56.47 -55.82 -144.34
C ILE A 196 -57.71 -55.75 -145.25
N LYS A 197 -58.30 -54.56 -145.45
CA LYS A 197 -59.41 -54.40 -146.40
C LYS A 197 -58.96 -54.57 -147.85
N ALA A 198 -57.80 -54.01 -148.21
CA ALA A 198 -57.23 -54.11 -149.54
C ALA A 198 -56.81 -55.53 -149.94
N SER A 199 -56.52 -56.43 -148.99
CA SER A 199 -56.24 -57.84 -149.27
C SER A 199 -57.48 -58.71 -149.50
N SER A 200 -58.70 -58.20 -149.26
CA SER A 200 -59.95 -58.96 -149.37
C SER A 200 -60.69 -58.82 -150.70
N GLU A 201 -60.27 -57.91 -151.59
CA GLU A 201 -60.92 -57.64 -152.88
C GLU A 201 -59.88 -57.59 -154.04
N GLY A 202 -59.70 -58.71 -154.76
CA GLY A 202 -59.11 -58.73 -156.12
C GLY A 202 -57.60 -58.97 -156.23
N ASN A 203 -57.24 -60.04 -156.96
CA ASN A 203 -55.87 -60.46 -157.31
C ASN A 203 -55.13 -59.44 -158.18
N ASP A 204 -53.94 -59.01 -157.72
CA ASP A 204 -52.69 -58.68 -158.47
C ASP A 204 -51.82 -57.61 -157.75
N SER A 205 -51.52 -57.79 -156.44
CA SER A 205 -50.56 -56.90 -155.73
C SER A 205 -49.82 -57.50 -154.52
N ASP A 206 -49.51 -58.80 -154.53
CA ASP A 206 -48.86 -59.49 -153.38
C ASP A 206 -47.49 -58.91 -152.97
N HIS A 207 -46.71 -58.32 -153.90
CA HIS A 207 -45.37 -57.82 -153.57
C HIS A 207 -45.37 -56.46 -152.84
N THR A 208 -46.29 -55.54 -153.18
CA THR A 208 -46.40 -54.22 -152.54
C THR A 208 -47.00 -54.32 -151.15
N ASN A 209 -47.98 -55.20 -150.95
CA ASN A 209 -48.56 -55.45 -149.64
C ASN A 209 -47.49 -55.99 -148.68
N SER A 210 -46.67 -56.97 -149.09
CA SER A 210 -45.57 -57.52 -148.27
C SER A 210 -44.59 -56.46 -147.74
N LYS A 211 -44.17 -55.49 -148.57
CA LYS A 211 -43.23 -54.43 -148.17
C LYS A 211 -43.82 -53.44 -147.16
N VAL A 212 -45.10 -53.10 -147.31
CA VAL A 212 -45.82 -52.23 -146.36
C VAL A 212 -46.03 -52.95 -145.03
N THR A 213 -46.32 -54.25 -145.05
CA THR A 213 -46.42 -55.07 -143.83
C THR A 213 -45.09 -55.12 -143.06
N THR A 214 -43.96 -55.31 -143.74
CA THR A 214 -42.63 -55.30 -143.07
C THR A 214 -42.31 -53.93 -142.47
N GLN A 215 -42.69 -52.82 -143.12
CA GLN A 215 -42.51 -51.48 -142.55
C GLN A 215 -43.42 -51.22 -141.35
N LEU A 216 -44.66 -51.71 -141.37
CA LEU A 216 -45.57 -51.66 -140.22
C LEU A 216 -45.03 -52.45 -139.02
N GLU A 217 -44.45 -53.63 -139.25
CA GLU A 217 -43.80 -54.43 -138.20
C GLU A 217 -42.56 -53.74 -137.61
N ILE A 218 -41.76 -53.06 -138.45
CA ILE A 218 -40.62 -52.25 -137.97
C ILE A 218 -41.13 -51.09 -137.12
N HIS A 219 -42.12 -50.34 -137.60
CA HIS A 219 -42.73 -49.24 -136.84
C HIS A 219 -43.39 -49.70 -135.54
N GLN A 220 -43.99 -50.88 -135.52
CA GLN A 220 -44.55 -51.48 -134.31
C GLN A 220 -43.45 -51.85 -133.31
N ARG A 221 -42.32 -52.41 -133.77
CA ARG A 221 -41.16 -52.67 -132.90
C ARG A 221 -40.56 -51.38 -132.35
N ASP A 222 -40.40 -50.34 -133.18
CA ASP A 222 -39.90 -49.03 -132.74
C ASP A 222 -40.85 -48.37 -131.74
N TYR A 223 -42.16 -48.53 -131.94
CA TYR A 223 -43.19 -48.08 -131.02
C TYR A 223 -43.10 -48.79 -129.65
N ASP A 224 -42.99 -50.12 -129.67
CA ASP A 224 -42.84 -50.92 -128.46
C ASP A 224 -41.52 -50.60 -127.73
N ALA A 225 -40.44 -50.35 -128.46
CA ALA A 225 -39.15 -49.91 -127.92
C ALA A 225 -39.25 -48.51 -127.27
N LEU A 226 -39.89 -47.55 -127.94
CA LEU A 226 -40.08 -46.20 -127.39
C LEU A 226 -40.99 -46.19 -126.17
N ARG A 227 -42.00 -47.06 -126.13
CA ARG A 227 -42.87 -47.27 -124.96
C ARG A 227 -42.11 -47.94 -123.79
N SER A 228 -41.21 -48.88 -124.08
CA SER A 228 -40.30 -49.45 -123.07
C SER A 228 -39.39 -48.38 -122.47
N HIS A 229 -38.74 -47.57 -123.32
CA HIS A 229 -37.90 -46.46 -122.86
C HIS A 229 -38.66 -45.41 -122.04
N MET A 230 -39.93 -45.11 -122.39
CA MET A 230 -40.77 -44.22 -121.58
C MET A 230 -41.01 -44.79 -120.17
N SER A 231 -41.19 -46.11 -120.07
CA SER A 231 -41.40 -46.81 -118.80
C SER A 231 -40.11 -46.86 -117.96
N GLU A 232 -38.96 -47.07 -118.59
CA GLU A 232 -37.64 -47.03 -117.95
C GLU A 232 -37.31 -45.63 -117.40
N ILE A 233 -37.58 -44.57 -118.18
CA ILE A 233 -37.38 -43.18 -117.75
C ILE A 233 -38.26 -42.87 -116.54
N GLN A 234 -39.53 -43.28 -116.57
CA GLN A 234 -40.42 -43.13 -115.42
C GLN A 234 -39.86 -43.82 -114.16
N GLU A 235 -39.34 -45.04 -114.29
CA GLU A 235 -38.76 -45.77 -113.16
C GLU A 235 -37.51 -45.07 -112.60
N ILE A 236 -36.65 -44.54 -113.48
CA ILE A 236 -35.46 -43.78 -113.08
C ILE A 236 -35.85 -42.49 -112.35
N GLU A 237 -36.82 -41.73 -112.88
CA GLU A 237 -37.31 -40.49 -112.27
C GLU A 237 -37.93 -40.76 -110.89
N GLU A 238 -38.78 -41.78 -110.77
CA GLU A 238 -39.38 -42.17 -109.48
C GLU A 238 -38.32 -42.58 -108.46
N LYS A 239 -37.28 -43.31 -108.88
CA LYS A 239 -36.14 -43.66 -108.02
C LYS A 239 -35.34 -42.44 -107.58
N SER A 240 -35.02 -41.52 -108.49
CA SER A 240 -34.27 -40.30 -108.17
C SER A 240 -35.04 -39.37 -107.23
N ILE A 241 -36.36 -39.22 -107.42
CA ILE A 241 -37.22 -38.45 -106.53
C ILE A 241 -37.25 -39.10 -105.14
N ALA A 242 -37.43 -40.43 -105.07
CA ALA A 242 -37.46 -41.15 -103.80
C ALA A 242 -36.12 -41.08 -103.04
N GLU A 243 -34.99 -41.12 -103.74
CA GLU A 243 -33.66 -40.96 -103.14
C GLU A 243 -33.45 -39.54 -102.59
N LEU A 244 -33.81 -38.51 -103.37
CA LEU A 244 -33.71 -37.12 -102.93
C LEU A 244 -34.61 -36.84 -101.72
N THR A 245 -35.87 -37.28 -101.74
CA THR A 245 -36.78 -37.16 -100.60
C THR A 245 -36.23 -37.86 -99.36
N ARG A 246 -35.64 -39.05 -99.51
CA ARG A 246 -35.04 -39.80 -98.40
C ARG A 246 -33.82 -39.08 -97.81
N ASN A 247 -32.97 -38.47 -98.65
CA ASN A 247 -31.82 -37.68 -98.19
C ASN A 247 -32.25 -36.41 -97.45
N VAL A 248 -33.28 -35.72 -97.93
CA VAL A 248 -33.82 -34.52 -97.25
C VAL A 248 -34.48 -34.91 -95.92
N GLN A 249 -35.24 -36.01 -95.87
CA GLN A 249 -35.79 -36.53 -94.61
C GLN A 249 -34.69 -36.84 -93.59
N HIS A 250 -33.62 -37.52 -94.01
CA HIS A 250 -32.50 -37.82 -93.12
C HIS A 250 -31.87 -36.55 -92.53
N LEU A 251 -31.69 -35.50 -93.33
CA LEU A 251 -31.14 -34.23 -92.86
C LEU A 251 -32.07 -33.52 -91.85
N ILE A 252 -33.38 -33.61 -92.06
CA ILE A 252 -34.39 -33.11 -91.12
C ILE A 252 -34.29 -33.87 -89.79
N ASP A 253 -34.22 -35.20 -89.83
CA ASP A 253 -34.11 -36.05 -88.63
C ASP A 253 -32.83 -35.76 -87.84
N GLU A 254 -31.68 -35.60 -88.51
CA GLU A 254 -30.40 -35.23 -87.87
C GLU A 254 -30.45 -33.84 -87.19
N TYR A 255 -31.11 -32.88 -87.83
CA TYR A 255 -31.31 -31.55 -87.26
C TYR A 255 -32.21 -31.59 -86.02
N GLU A 256 -33.34 -32.30 -86.09
CA GLU A 256 -34.25 -32.46 -84.97
C GLU A 256 -33.58 -33.19 -83.80
N HIS A 257 -32.80 -34.24 -84.08
CA HIS A 257 -32.01 -34.95 -83.08
C HIS A 257 -30.98 -34.03 -82.39
N SER A 258 -30.24 -33.25 -83.17
CA SER A 258 -29.26 -32.28 -82.65
C SER A 258 -29.92 -31.21 -81.78
N ARG A 259 -31.09 -30.70 -82.20
CA ARG A 259 -31.89 -29.74 -81.43
C ARG A 259 -32.40 -30.33 -80.12
N ALA A 260 -32.90 -31.57 -80.14
CA ALA A 260 -33.38 -32.26 -78.94
C ALA A 260 -32.23 -32.45 -77.93
N LYS A 261 -31.06 -32.87 -78.40
CA LYS A 261 -29.86 -33.03 -77.57
C LYS A 261 -29.41 -31.72 -76.92
N ILE A 262 -29.42 -30.60 -77.66
CA ILE A 262 -29.10 -29.27 -77.11
C ILE A 262 -30.10 -28.86 -76.01
N LYS A 263 -31.40 -29.12 -76.22
CA LYS A 263 -32.42 -28.84 -75.20
C LYS A 263 -32.18 -29.66 -73.92
N GLU A 264 -31.87 -30.95 -74.06
CA GLU A 264 -31.59 -31.84 -72.94
C GLU A 264 -30.33 -31.40 -72.18
N THR A 265 -29.25 -31.06 -72.88
CA THR A 265 -28.01 -30.58 -72.23
C THR A 265 -28.22 -29.26 -71.50
N ASN A 266 -28.97 -28.32 -72.08
CA ASN A 266 -29.28 -27.05 -71.45
C ASN A 266 -30.16 -27.23 -70.20
N ALA A 267 -31.14 -28.14 -70.24
CA ALA A 267 -31.97 -28.47 -69.09
C ALA A 267 -31.14 -29.11 -67.96
N ALA A 268 -30.23 -30.03 -68.30
CA ALA A 268 -29.33 -30.66 -67.33
C ALA A 268 -28.32 -29.67 -66.72
N GLU A 269 -27.86 -28.68 -67.49
CA GLU A 269 -27.01 -27.59 -66.99
C GLU A 269 -27.75 -26.66 -66.04
N ALA A 270 -28.97 -26.22 -66.41
CA ALA A 270 -29.81 -25.39 -65.54
C ALA A 270 -30.13 -26.12 -64.22
N GLN A 271 -30.40 -27.42 -64.28
CA GLN A 271 -30.63 -28.24 -63.09
C GLN A 271 -29.36 -28.37 -62.22
N ARG A 272 -28.18 -28.55 -62.83
CA ARG A 272 -26.91 -28.57 -62.11
C ARG A 272 -26.64 -27.23 -61.42
N GLU A 273 -26.86 -26.11 -62.10
CA GLU A 273 -26.66 -24.77 -61.54
C GLU A 273 -27.61 -24.51 -60.36
N LEU A 274 -28.90 -24.85 -60.50
CA LEU A 274 -29.87 -24.79 -59.40
C LEU A 274 -29.43 -25.65 -58.20
N GLN A 275 -28.93 -26.87 -58.45
CA GLN A 275 -28.42 -27.74 -57.39
C GLN A 275 -27.19 -27.14 -56.69
N THR A 276 -26.28 -26.53 -57.44
CA THR A 276 -25.10 -25.83 -56.88
C THR A 276 -25.52 -24.63 -56.04
N GLN A 277 -26.48 -23.82 -56.51
CA GLN A 277 -27.01 -22.68 -55.75
C GLN A 277 -27.74 -23.13 -54.47
N LEU A 278 -28.52 -24.22 -54.54
CA LEU A 278 -29.18 -24.80 -53.36
C LEU A 278 -28.15 -25.28 -52.33
N ASN A 279 -27.09 -25.96 -52.78
CA ASN A 279 -26.03 -26.41 -51.87
C ASN A 279 -25.28 -25.24 -51.23
N ALA A 280 -24.96 -24.19 -52.00
CA ALA A 280 -24.29 -22.99 -51.49
C ALA A 280 -25.15 -22.28 -50.43
N THR A 281 -26.46 -22.10 -50.70
CA THR A 281 -27.38 -21.46 -49.74
C THR A 281 -27.58 -22.30 -48.46
N MET A 282 -27.58 -23.64 -48.57
CA MET A 282 -27.60 -24.51 -47.39
C MET A 282 -26.33 -24.39 -46.55
N GLU A 283 -25.15 -24.30 -47.18
CA GLU A 283 -23.88 -24.11 -46.49
C GLU A 283 -23.81 -22.75 -45.79
N GLU A 284 -24.23 -21.67 -46.47
CA GLU A 284 -24.35 -20.34 -45.88
C GLU A 284 -25.29 -20.33 -44.66
N LEU A 285 -26.47 -20.96 -44.77
CA LEU A 285 -27.40 -21.07 -43.65
C LEU A 285 -26.80 -21.84 -42.47
N GLN A 286 -26.03 -22.90 -42.75
CA GLN A 286 -25.36 -23.69 -41.73
C GLN A 286 -24.28 -22.87 -41.01
N THR A 287 -23.44 -22.14 -41.75
CA THR A 287 -22.42 -21.27 -41.16
C THR A 287 -23.04 -20.14 -40.32
N GLU A 288 -24.16 -19.55 -40.74
CA GLU A 288 -24.85 -18.52 -39.97
C GLU A 288 -25.52 -19.10 -38.71
N LYS A 289 -26.05 -20.34 -38.76
CA LYS A 289 -26.54 -21.04 -37.56
C LYS A 289 -25.42 -21.28 -36.54
N GLU A 290 -24.25 -21.73 -36.99
CA GLU A 290 -23.09 -21.96 -36.13
C GLU A 290 -22.59 -20.66 -35.49
N LYS A 291 -22.48 -19.59 -36.27
CA LYS A 291 -22.14 -18.25 -35.79
C LYS A 291 -23.17 -17.71 -34.80
N ASN A 292 -24.46 -17.91 -35.04
CA ASN A 292 -25.51 -17.53 -34.10
C ASN A 292 -25.40 -18.30 -32.77
N ASN A 293 -25.08 -19.60 -32.82
CA ASN A 293 -24.84 -20.41 -31.61
C ASN A 293 -23.60 -19.92 -30.84
N GLN A 294 -22.50 -19.62 -31.53
CA GLN A 294 -21.32 -19.01 -30.91
C GLN A 294 -21.64 -17.67 -30.26
N ASN A 295 -22.46 -16.83 -30.90
CA ASN A 295 -22.89 -15.55 -30.34
C ASN A 295 -23.77 -15.72 -29.09
N LYS A 296 -24.70 -16.69 -29.09
CA LYS A 296 -25.51 -17.02 -27.90
C LYS A 296 -24.64 -17.47 -26.73
N GLU A 297 -23.61 -18.27 -27.00
CA GLU A 297 -22.68 -18.73 -25.96
C GLU A 297 -21.83 -17.58 -25.40
N ARG A 298 -21.29 -16.72 -26.27
CA ARG A 298 -20.61 -15.48 -25.84
C ARG A 298 -21.52 -14.60 -24.98
N LEU A 299 -22.79 -14.43 -25.37
CA LEU A 299 -23.76 -13.66 -24.60
C LEU A 299 -23.95 -14.25 -23.19
N ARG A 300 -24.16 -15.57 -23.08
CA ARG A 300 -24.27 -16.26 -21.77
C ARG A 300 -23.03 -16.08 -20.90
N GLN A 301 -21.84 -16.14 -21.49
CA GLN A 301 -20.59 -15.90 -20.77
C GLN A 301 -20.50 -14.47 -20.25
N THR A 302 -20.84 -13.47 -21.09
CA THR A 302 -20.86 -12.07 -20.65
C THR A 302 -21.91 -11.80 -19.58
N GLU A 303 -23.08 -12.43 -19.66
CA GLU A 303 -24.14 -12.31 -18.65
C GLU A 303 -23.72 -12.94 -17.31
N SER A 304 -23.05 -14.09 -17.33
CA SER A 304 -22.46 -14.71 -16.15
C SER A 304 -21.40 -13.81 -15.49
N GLN A 305 -20.52 -13.20 -16.29
CA GLN A 305 -19.52 -12.25 -15.79
C GLN A 305 -20.17 -10.99 -15.21
N LEU A 306 -21.21 -10.45 -15.85
CA LEU A 306 -21.97 -9.31 -15.35
C LEU A 306 -22.64 -9.64 -14.00
N GLN A 307 -23.19 -10.84 -13.85
CA GLN A 307 -23.81 -11.26 -12.60
C GLN A 307 -22.77 -11.39 -11.47
N LYS A 308 -21.58 -11.95 -11.76
CA LYS A 308 -20.45 -11.98 -10.80
C LYS A 308 -19.97 -10.59 -10.42
N ALA A 309 -19.93 -9.66 -11.37
CA ALA A 309 -19.58 -8.27 -11.08
C ALA A 309 -20.63 -7.61 -10.17
N ARG A 310 -21.92 -7.85 -10.42
CA ARG A 310 -23.02 -7.35 -9.57
C ARG A 310 -22.97 -7.90 -8.15
N THR A 311 -22.65 -9.18 -7.95
CA THR A 311 -22.51 -9.74 -6.58
C THR A 311 -21.33 -9.12 -5.86
N LYS A 312 -20.17 -8.98 -6.53
CA LYS A 312 -19.00 -8.32 -5.96
C LYS A 312 -19.25 -6.86 -5.58
N ILE A 313 -20.04 -6.12 -6.38
CA ILE A 313 -20.44 -4.75 -6.04
C ILE A 313 -21.24 -4.73 -4.73
N ARG A 314 -22.24 -5.61 -4.56
CA ARG A 314 -23.03 -5.68 -3.32
C ARG A 314 -22.19 -6.06 -2.10
N GLU A 315 -21.23 -6.95 -2.26
CA GLU A 315 -20.30 -7.32 -1.19
C GLU A 315 -19.44 -6.11 -0.75
N MET A 316 -18.92 -5.34 -1.72
CA MET A 316 -18.16 -4.11 -1.43
C MET A 316 -19.05 -3.04 -0.78
N GLU A 317 -20.28 -2.85 -1.24
CA GLU A 317 -21.24 -1.92 -0.63
C GLU A 317 -21.54 -2.29 0.83
N THR A 318 -21.68 -3.59 1.11
CA THR A 318 -21.88 -4.09 2.48
C THR A 318 -20.64 -3.83 3.35
N HIS A 319 -19.43 -4.08 2.82
CA HIS A 319 -18.18 -3.78 3.52
C HIS A 319 -18.05 -2.28 3.82
N MET A 320 -18.39 -1.42 2.85
CA MET A 320 -18.39 0.03 3.04
C MET A 320 -19.38 0.49 4.11
N ALA A 321 -20.57 -0.13 4.19
CA ALA A 321 -21.55 0.17 5.23
C ALA A 321 -21.02 -0.21 6.63
N ASN A 322 -20.43 -1.41 6.76
CA ASN A 322 -19.83 -1.88 8.00
C ASN A 322 -18.64 -1.01 8.45
N ASP A 323 -17.77 -0.62 7.52
CA ASP A 323 -16.65 0.28 7.82
C ASP A 323 -17.13 1.65 8.27
N LYS A 324 -18.20 2.17 7.66
CA LYS A 324 -18.81 3.44 8.06
C LYS A 324 -19.35 3.37 9.49
N GLU A 325 -19.99 2.27 9.88
CA GLU A 325 -20.45 2.05 11.26
C GLU A 325 -19.27 1.96 12.23
N LYS A 326 -18.21 1.22 11.88
CA LYS A 326 -16.98 1.12 12.69
C LYS A 326 -16.29 2.47 12.86
N ILE A 327 -16.26 3.31 11.82
CA ILE A 327 -15.73 4.68 11.91
C ILE A 327 -16.57 5.51 12.87
N GLN A 328 -17.90 5.43 12.81
CA GLN A 328 -18.77 6.16 13.75
C GLN A 328 -18.56 5.70 15.20
N GLN A 329 -18.41 4.40 15.42
CA GLN A 329 -18.10 3.84 16.74
C GLN A 329 -16.75 4.35 17.26
N LEU A 330 -15.70 4.31 16.43
CA LEU A 330 -14.38 4.83 16.80
C LEU A 330 -14.41 6.32 17.09
N GLN A 331 -15.16 7.12 16.33
CA GLN A 331 -15.36 8.54 16.59
C GLN A 331 -16.05 8.78 17.94
N GLY A 332 -17.03 7.95 18.32
CA GLY A 332 -17.67 8.00 19.64
C GLY A 332 -16.69 7.68 20.77
N ASN A 333 -15.85 6.65 20.59
CA ASN A 333 -14.82 6.28 21.55
C ASN A 333 -13.78 7.39 21.73
N VAL A 334 -13.32 8.01 20.63
CA VAL A 334 -12.38 9.15 20.69
C VAL A 334 -12.99 10.31 21.47
N LYS A 335 -14.24 10.71 21.19
CA LYS A 335 -14.93 11.76 21.97
C LYS A 335 -15.02 11.44 23.47
N THR A 336 -15.22 10.16 23.80
CA THR A 336 -15.30 9.71 25.19
C THR A 336 -13.93 9.80 25.88
N ILE A 337 -12.87 9.35 25.22
CA ILE A 337 -11.49 9.45 25.72
C ILE A 337 -11.06 10.92 25.85
N GLU A 338 -11.37 11.76 24.88
CA GLU A 338 -11.12 13.21 24.96
C GLU A 338 -11.83 13.85 26.15
N GLY A 339 -13.07 13.46 26.43
CA GLY A 339 -13.81 13.89 27.62
C GLY A 339 -13.13 13.44 28.93
N GLN A 340 -12.70 12.18 29.00
CA GLN A 340 -11.97 11.65 30.16
C GLN A 340 -10.63 12.35 30.39
N MET A 341 -9.90 12.66 29.33
CA MET A 341 -8.64 13.41 29.38
C MET A 341 -8.86 14.80 29.95
N LYS A 342 -9.83 15.56 29.41
CA LYS A 342 -10.17 16.90 29.93
C LYS A 342 -10.55 16.87 31.42
N GLN A 343 -11.29 15.85 31.85
CA GLN A 343 -11.65 15.69 33.26
C GLN A 343 -10.42 15.38 34.13
N LYS A 344 -9.50 14.53 33.66
CA LYS A 344 -8.23 14.26 34.35
C LYS A 344 -7.35 15.50 34.44
N ASP A 345 -7.26 16.28 33.37
CA ASP A 345 -6.48 17.53 33.35
C ASP A 345 -7.01 18.52 34.38
N LEU A 346 -8.34 18.72 34.44
CA LEU A 346 -8.98 19.55 35.47
C LEU A 346 -8.71 19.02 36.90
N ALA A 347 -8.73 17.70 37.10
CA ALA A 347 -8.43 17.10 38.39
C ALA A 347 -6.96 17.28 38.81
N ILE A 348 -6.02 17.17 37.85
CA ILE A 348 -4.60 17.42 38.09
C ILE A 348 -4.36 18.90 38.39
N GLU A 349 -5.00 19.81 37.66
CA GLU A 349 -4.90 21.25 37.90
C GLU A 349 -5.42 21.62 39.31
N GLY A 350 -6.54 21.01 39.74
CA GLY A 350 -7.04 21.16 41.10
C GLY A 350 -6.03 20.70 42.17
N ARG A 351 -5.49 19.47 42.01
CA ARG A 351 -4.46 18.95 42.93
C ARG A 351 -3.21 19.81 42.96
N MET A 352 -2.79 20.36 41.83
CA MET A 352 -1.63 21.25 41.76
C MET A 352 -1.87 22.54 42.55
N LYS A 353 -3.07 23.13 42.46
CA LYS A 353 -3.45 24.31 43.26
C LYS A 353 -3.45 24.01 44.76
N ASP A 354 -3.99 22.86 45.17
CA ASP A 354 -4.01 22.43 46.58
C ASP A 354 -2.60 22.16 47.11
N MET A 355 -1.75 21.51 46.31
CA MET A 355 -0.35 21.28 46.64
C MET A 355 0.41 22.60 46.78
N GLN A 356 0.20 23.56 45.86
CA GLN A 356 0.83 24.88 45.94
C GLN A 356 0.40 25.64 47.20
N LYS A 357 -0.87 25.57 47.58
CA LYS A 357 -1.37 26.15 48.84
C LYS A 357 -0.71 25.50 50.05
N THR A 358 -0.57 24.17 50.04
CA THR A 358 0.09 23.42 51.11
C THR A 358 1.57 23.77 51.22
N MET A 359 2.27 23.91 50.08
CA MET A 359 3.67 24.34 50.04
C MET A 359 3.85 25.73 50.65
N ARG A 360 3.05 26.72 50.25
CA ARG A 360 3.12 28.07 50.85
C ARG A 360 2.90 28.05 52.37
N ASN A 361 1.92 27.30 52.84
CA ASN A 361 1.69 27.14 54.28
C ASN A 361 2.90 26.49 55.00
N SER A 362 3.55 25.51 54.36
CA SER A 362 4.75 24.88 54.90
C SER A 362 5.96 25.81 54.88
N GLU A 363 6.13 26.62 53.84
CA GLU A 363 7.16 27.67 53.74
C GLU A 363 6.99 28.71 54.86
N ASP A 364 5.76 29.17 55.10
CA ASP A 364 5.44 30.09 56.20
C ASP A 364 5.76 29.49 57.57
N LEU A 365 5.52 28.18 57.75
CA LEU A 365 5.84 27.47 58.98
C LEU A 365 7.36 27.34 59.17
N VAL A 366 8.10 26.98 58.11
CA VAL A 366 9.56 26.90 58.13
C VAL A 366 10.16 28.26 58.48
N ALA A 367 9.70 29.35 57.85
CA ALA A 367 10.17 30.70 58.17
C ALA A 367 9.92 31.09 59.65
N LYS A 368 8.81 30.64 60.25
CA LYS A 368 8.55 30.83 61.69
C LYS A 368 9.53 30.02 62.56
N VAL A 369 9.79 28.77 62.19
CA VAL A 369 10.74 27.91 62.91
C VAL A 369 12.16 28.42 62.79
N GLU A 370 12.57 28.93 61.63
CA GLU A 370 13.88 29.57 61.42
C GLU A 370 14.05 30.80 62.31
N LYS A 371 13.06 31.69 62.37
CA LYS A 371 13.08 32.84 63.29
C LYS A 371 13.18 32.42 64.76
N GLN A 372 12.49 31.35 65.15
CA GLN A 372 12.60 30.81 66.51
C GLN A 372 13.99 30.24 66.79
N ARG A 373 14.56 29.48 65.84
CA ARG A 373 15.93 28.98 65.93
C ARG A 373 16.92 30.12 66.10
N ASP A 374 16.85 31.14 65.26
CA ASP A 374 17.76 32.30 65.31
C ASP A 374 17.63 33.05 66.66
N SER A 375 16.40 33.19 67.18
CA SER A 375 16.17 33.76 68.51
C SER A 375 16.78 32.92 69.64
N PHE A 376 16.66 31.59 69.58
CA PHE A 376 17.28 30.70 70.56
C PHE A 376 18.81 30.68 70.45
N GLU A 377 19.34 30.72 69.23
CA GLU A 377 20.78 30.79 68.98
C GLU A 377 21.37 32.09 69.54
N ALA A 378 20.73 33.24 69.28
CA ALA A 378 21.12 34.51 69.88
C ALA A 378 21.11 34.47 71.42
N ARG A 379 20.05 33.91 72.02
CA ARG A 379 19.96 33.75 73.48
C ARG A 379 21.06 32.82 74.03
N LEU A 380 21.42 31.78 73.30
CA LEU A 380 22.48 30.85 73.69
C LEU A 380 23.86 31.52 73.64
N VAL A 381 24.12 32.33 72.61
CA VAL A 381 25.35 33.15 72.52
C VAL A 381 25.41 34.13 73.69
N GLU A 382 24.34 34.89 73.97
CA GLU A 382 24.28 35.83 75.08
C GLU A 382 24.52 35.13 76.44
N LEU A 383 23.93 33.95 76.64
CA LEU A 383 24.15 33.16 77.86
C LEU A 383 25.59 32.65 77.97
N LYS A 384 26.21 32.23 76.86
CA LYS A 384 27.64 31.84 76.85
C LYS A 384 28.54 33.03 77.18
N GLU A 385 28.27 34.20 76.63
CA GLU A 385 29.02 35.42 76.96
C GLU A 385 28.88 35.81 78.43
N LYS A 386 27.65 35.77 78.98
CA LYS A 386 27.41 35.99 80.41
C LYS A 386 28.13 34.97 81.28
N MET A 387 28.12 33.69 80.87
CA MET A 387 28.85 32.63 81.57
C MET A 387 30.35 32.90 81.58
N ASN A 388 30.95 33.19 80.42
CA ASN A 388 32.37 33.51 80.30
C ASN A 388 32.74 34.78 81.09
N SER A 389 31.91 35.81 81.07
CA SER A 389 32.10 37.03 81.86
C SER A 389 32.10 36.72 83.36
N LYS A 390 31.13 35.93 83.84
CA LYS A 390 31.07 35.51 85.25
C LYS A 390 32.22 34.59 85.65
N GLU A 391 32.65 33.71 84.76
CA GLU A 391 33.82 32.86 84.95
C GLU A 391 35.10 33.72 85.08
N ASN A 392 35.29 34.70 84.20
CA ASN A 392 36.41 35.65 84.25
C ASN A 392 36.37 36.51 85.52
N GLU A 393 35.19 37.03 85.92
CA GLU A 393 35.02 37.75 87.19
C GLU A 393 35.41 36.87 88.39
N ALA A 394 34.98 35.60 88.40
CA ALA A 394 35.34 34.65 89.45
C ALA A 394 36.84 34.34 89.47
N ILE A 395 37.47 34.12 88.31
CA ILE A 395 38.93 33.92 88.18
C ILE A 395 39.69 35.14 88.71
N ASN A 396 39.28 36.35 88.33
CA ASN A 396 39.89 37.59 88.81
C ASN A 396 39.75 37.73 90.34
N THR A 397 38.56 37.45 90.88
CA THR A 397 38.31 37.48 92.33
C THR A 397 39.18 36.45 93.07
N ILE A 398 39.30 35.23 92.54
CA ILE A 398 40.18 34.19 93.10
C ILE A 398 41.65 34.65 93.06
N LYS A 399 42.08 35.28 91.97
CA LYS A 399 43.44 35.80 91.84
C LYS A 399 43.73 36.91 92.86
N GLU A 400 42.83 37.88 92.99
CA GLU A 400 42.93 38.96 93.99
C GLU A 400 42.98 38.42 95.42
N LEU A 401 42.09 37.48 95.77
CA LEU A 401 42.08 36.85 97.09
C LEU A 401 43.35 36.04 97.34
N SER A 402 43.88 35.37 96.31
CA SER A 402 45.15 34.64 96.40
C SER A 402 46.35 35.57 96.61
N GLU A 403 46.38 36.73 95.94
CA GLU A 403 47.40 37.76 96.15
C GLU A 403 47.33 38.36 97.55
N ARG A 404 46.12 38.69 98.04
CA ARG A 404 45.91 39.14 99.43
C ARG A 404 46.36 38.10 100.44
N LEU A 405 46.04 36.83 100.21
CA LEU A 405 46.46 35.73 101.09
C LEU A 405 47.99 35.61 101.11
N LYS A 406 48.67 35.75 99.96
CA LYS A 406 50.14 35.76 99.90
C LYS A 406 50.73 36.94 100.67
N ALA A 407 50.16 38.14 100.53
CA ALA A 407 50.60 39.33 101.27
C ALA A 407 50.48 39.11 102.79
N VAL A 408 49.30 38.70 103.27
CA VAL A 408 49.06 38.40 104.69
C VAL A 408 49.98 37.28 105.20
N THR A 409 50.21 36.24 104.40
CA THR A 409 51.14 35.16 104.75
C THR A 409 52.57 35.69 104.93
N THR A 410 52.99 36.62 104.06
CA THR A 410 54.32 37.27 104.12
C THR A 410 54.44 38.14 105.36
N ASP A 411 53.44 38.99 105.62
CA ASP A 411 53.38 39.86 106.80
C ASP A 411 53.38 39.05 108.09
N LEU A 412 52.63 37.95 108.15
CA LEU A 412 52.62 37.00 109.27
C LEU A 412 54.00 36.37 109.48
N GLY A 413 54.73 36.06 108.40
CA GLY A 413 56.10 35.58 108.46
C GLY A 413 57.06 36.59 109.08
N ILE A 414 57.02 37.84 108.62
CA ILE A 414 57.80 38.96 109.17
C ILE A 414 57.47 39.17 110.65
N GLU A 415 56.19 39.14 111.02
CA GLU A 415 55.76 39.33 112.41
C GLU A 415 56.21 38.18 113.31
N LYS A 416 56.20 36.94 112.82
CA LYS A 416 56.76 35.78 113.54
C LYS A 416 58.26 35.93 113.76
N GLU A 417 59.00 36.39 112.76
CA GLU A 417 60.44 36.64 112.85
C GLU A 417 60.75 37.75 113.86
N LYS A 418 60.04 38.88 113.80
CA LYS A 418 60.14 39.95 114.82
C LYS A 418 59.83 39.42 116.22
N ARG A 419 58.76 38.65 116.38
CA ARG A 419 58.40 38.03 117.66
C ARG A 419 59.48 37.07 118.15
N GLN A 420 60.13 36.33 117.26
CA GLN A 420 61.26 35.47 117.62
C GLN A 420 62.47 36.29 118.06
N GLN A 421 62.84 37.35 117.33
CA GLN A 421 63.93 38.26 117.72
C GLN A 421 63.68 38.89 119.10
N VAL A 422 62.43 39.30 119.40
CA VAL A 422 62.06 39.82 120.73
C VAL A 422 62.18 38.74 121.80
N LYS A 423 61.77 37.50 121.52
CA LYS A 423 61.97 36.37 122.46
C LYS A 423 63.44 36.10 122.71
N ASP A 424 64.26 36.10 121.67
CA ASP A 424 65.70 35.86 121.77
C ASP A 424 66.38 36.97 122.59
N ALA A 425 66.02 38.23 122.33
CA ALA A 425 66.47 39.39 123.12
C ALA A 425 65.97 39.31 124.58
N PHE A 426 64.77 38.78 124.82
CA PHE A 426 64.25 38.57 126.15
C PHE A 426 65.01 37.47 126.90
N THR A 427 65.33 36.35 126.24
CA THR A 427 66.19 35.31 126.84
C THR A 427 67.60 35.82 127.12
N GLU A 428 68.18 36.64 126.23
CA GLU A 428 69.48 37.30 126.49
C GLU A 428 69.37 38.24 127.70
N LEU A 429 68.27 38.97 127.81
CA LEU A 429 68.01 39.84 128.96
C LEU A 429 67.83 39.04 130.26
N GLU A 430 67.12 37.92 130.24
CA GLU A 430 66.99 37.00 131.39
C GLU A 430 68.36 36.46 131.83
N GLU A 431 69.22 36.06 130.89
CA GLU A 431 70.60 35.65 131.21
C GLU A 431 71.42 36.81 131.79
N ARG A 432 71.30 38.01 131.24
CA ARG A 432 71.93 39.21 131.81
C ARG A 432 71.42 39.51 133.21
N TYR A 433 70.11 39.38 133.46
CA TYR A 433 69.54 39.54 134.79
C TYR A 433 70.06 38.48 135.76
N LYS A 434 70.13 37.21 135.34
CA LYS A 434 70.68 36.13 136.15
C LYS A 434 72.15 36.36 136.50
N ASN A 435 72.97 36.78 135.53
CA ASN A 435 74.36 37.17 135.75
C ASN A 435 74.50 38.39 136.69
N LEU A 436 73.61 39.37 136.55
CA LEU A 436 73.57 40.52 137.43
C LEU A 436 73.15 40.13 138.85
N GLU A 437 72.20 39.20 138.99
CA GLU A 437 71.78 38.64 140.28
C GLU A 437 72.92 37.86 140.95
N GLU A 438 73.68 37.06 140.19
CA GLU A 438 74.89 36.38 140.68
C GLU A 438 75.96 37.38 141.12
N LYS A 439 76.23 38.41 140.30
CA LYS A 439 77.15 39.50 140.68
C LYS A 439 76.64 40.31 141.87
N SER A 440 75.33 40.52 141.98
CA SER A 440 74.72 41.21 143.12
C SER A 440 74.84 40.36 144.38
N LYS A 441 74.71 39.03 144.30
CA LYS A 441 75.00 38.13 145.43
C LYS A 441 76.48 38.19 145.81
N GLN A 442 77.40 38.20 144.85
CA GLN A 442 78.83 38.42 145.09
C GLN A 442 79.11 39.80 145.72
N LEU A 443 78.40 40.85 145.30
CA LEU A 443 78.49 42.19 145.89
C LEU A 443 77.89 42.23 147.30
N CYS A 444 76.79 41.51 147.59
CA CYS A 444 76.26 41.38 148.94
C CYS A 444 77.22 40.60 149.87
N GLU A 445 77.88 39.56 149.37
CA GLU A 445 78.93 38.83 150.09
C GLU A 445 80.21 39.67 150.33
N LEU A 446 80.53 40.60 149.41
CA LEU A 446 81.63 41.56 149.55
C LEU A 446 81.24 42.79 150.42
N ALA A 447 79.97 43.21 150.40
CA ALA A 447 79.43 44.31 151.21
C ALA A 447 79.18 43.89 152.67
N GLU A 448 78.95 42.61 152.97
CA GLU A 448 79.00 42.09 154.35
C GLU A 448 80.41 42.13 154.96
N LYS A 449 81.47 42.29 154.15
CA LYS A 449 82.87 42.31 154.60
C LYS A 449 83.54 43.68 154.65
N ASN A 450 82.88 44.78 154.25
CA ASN A 450 83.52 46.09 154.30
C ASN A 450 82.50 47.23 154.42
N LYS A 451 82.46 47.87 155.60
CA LYS A 451 81.68 49.08 155.87
C LYS A 451 82.56 50.33 155.74
N ASP A 452 81.94 51.35 155.14
CA ASP A 452 82.22 52.79 155.18
C ASP A 452 83.17 53.38 154.11
N PHE A 453 82.59 54.10 153.12
CA PHE A 453 82.69 55.58 152.94
C PHE A 453 82.04 56.06 151.62
N ALA A 454 81.59 57.32 151.59
CA ALA A 454 80.91 58.02 150.49
C ALA A 454 81.75 59.18 149.89
N ILE A 455 81.34 59.75 148.72
CA ILE A 455 81.27 61.22 148.35
C ILE A 455 81.46 61.57 146.82
N THR A 456 80.45 62.29 146.27
CA THR A 456 80.20 63.37 145.25
C THR A 456 81.06 63.82 144.01
N GLU A 457 80.29 64.19 142.95
CA GLU A 457 80.26 65.36 142.00
C GLU A 457 81.47 65.93 141.19
N GLY A 458 81.33 65.94 139.84
CA GLY A 458 80.94 67.13 139.02
C GLY A 458 81.98 68.06 138.35
N SER A 459 81.93 68.22 137.00
CA SER A 459 81.94 69.50 136.19
C SER A 459 82.36 69.36 134.69
N HIS A 460 81.85 70.25 133.80
CA HIS A 460 82.00 70.29 132.33
C HIS A 460 82.71 71.57 131.81
N THR A 461 83.29 71.55 130.59
CA THR A 461 83.90 72.74 129.92
C THR A 461 83.84 72.73 128.37
N GLU A 462 83.56 73.91 127.79
CA GLU A 462 83.99 74.59 126.54
C GLU A 462 84.00 73.86 125.15
N ASN A 463 84.02 72.54 125.10
CA ASN A 463 84.04 71.75 123.85
C ASN A 463 82.67 71.70 123.14
N GLU A 464 81.58 71.87 123.91
CA GLU A 464 80.19 71.79 123.42
C GLU A 464 79.81 72.93 122.47
N VAL A 465 80.41 74.11 122.64
CA VAL A 465 80.08 75.30 121.83
C VAL A 465 80.70 75.22 120.43
N ARG A 466 81.87 74.57 120.27
CA ARG A 466 82.51 74.38 118.96
C ARG A 466 81.77 73.35 118.11
N LEU A 467 81.31 72.26 118.73
CA LEU A 467 80.52 71.21 118.09
C LEU A 467 79.17 71.76 117.55
N PHE A 468 78.56 72.70 118.26
CA PHE A 468 77.30 73.31 117.85
C PHE A 468 77.41 74.09 116.53
N ASN A 469 78.50 74.82 116.31
CA ASN A 469 78.69 75.61 115.09
C ASN A 469 78.97 74.74 113.84
N GLU A 470 79.75 73.67 113.96
CA GLU A 470 79.96 72.70 112.87
C GLU A 470 78.66 71.93 112.53
N LEU A 471 77.85 71.63 113.53
CA LEU A 471 76.55 70.96 113.36
C LEU A 471 75.52 71.88 112.69
N GLN A 472 75.61 73.19 112.89
CA GLN A 472 74.75 74.16 112.21
C GLN A 472 75.13 74.33 110.72
N ALA A 473 76.41 74.31 110.38
CA ALA A 473 76.87 74.42 108.99
C ALA A 473 76.47 73.20 108.14
N THR A 474 76.59 72.00 108.69
CA THR A 474 76.20 70.75 108.00
C THR A 474 74.69 70.63 107.79
N ARG A 475 73.88 71.19 108.70
CA ARG A 475 72.41 71.28 108.51
C ARG A 475 72.02 72.15 107.32
N ASN A 476 72.70 73.28 107.12
CA ASN A 476 72.37 74.19 106.01
C ASN A 476 72.71 73.56 104.64
N GLU A 477 73.82 72.84 104.52
CA GLU A 477 74.21 72.13 103.29
C GLU A 477 73.23 71.00 102.93
N LEU A 478 72.75 70.26 103.94
CA LEU A 478 71.77 69.19 103.76
C LEU A 478 70.41 69.72 103.27
N GLU A 479 70.00 70.89 103.75
CA GLU A 479 68.75 71.54 103.35
C GLU A 479 68.80 71.99 101.87
N ALA A 480 69.95 72.48 101.40
CA ALA A 480 70.16 72.83 99.99
C ALA A 480 70.07 71.61 99.05
N GLN A 481 70.66 70.47 99.44
CA GLN A 481 70.57 69.23 98.66
C GLN A 481 69.14 68.68 98.58
N ARG A 482 68.35 68.81 99.66
CA ARG A 482 66.92 68.39 99.66
C ARG A 482 66.08 69.19 98.66
N GLN A 483 66.31 70.50 98.57
CA GLN A 483 65.58 71.35 97.61
C GLN A 483 65.88 70.97 96.16
N MET A 484 67.13 70.60 95.85
CA MET A 484 67.52 70.18 94.50
C MET A 484 66.91 68.82 94.11
N MET A 485 66.81 67.86 95.03
CA MET A 485 66.10 66.60 94.76
C MET A 485 64.61 66.82 94.47
N LEU A 486 63.97 67.78 95.15
CA LEU A 486 62.55 68.05 94.98
C LEU A 486 62.24 68.63 93.59
N GLN A 487 63.12 69.47 93.06
CA GLN A 487 63.00 70.01 91.69
C GLN A 487 63.14 68.91 90.63
N LEU A 488 64.13 68.04 90.77
CA LEU A 488 64.32 66.91 89.84
C LEU A 488 63.14 65.92 89.85
N GLN A 489 62.49 65.74 91.01
CA GLN A 489 61.28 64.92 91.13
C GLN A 489 60.11 65.55 90.36
N GLN A 490 59.92 66.88 90.46
CA GLN A 490 58.88 67.59 89.72
C GLN A 490 59.08 67.53 88.21
N GLU A 491 60.29 67.74 87.71
CA GLU A 491 60.60 67.65 86.27
C GLU A 491 60.32 66.26 85.71
N LYS A 492 60.64 65.21 86.49
CA LYS A 492 60.35 63.82 86.11
C LYS A 492 58.83 63.57 85.99
N GLU A 493 58.05 64.06 86.95
CA GLU A 493 56.59 63.92 86.93
C GLU A 493 55.95 64.68 85.75
N GLU A 494 56.49 65.85 85.40
CA GLU A 494 56.04 66.64 84.25
C GLU A 494 56.34 65.92 82.92
N ILE A 495 57.52 65.32 82.77
CA ILE A 495 57.86 64.50 81.59
C ILE A 495 56.91 63.29 81.46
N ILE A 496 56.61 62.61 82.57
CA ILE A 496 55.67 61.47 82.57
C ILE A 496 54.27 61.93 82.17
N ALA A 497 53.82 63.08 82.67
CA ALA A 497 52.51 63.65 82.32
C ALA A 497 52.42 64.01 80.84
N VAL A 498 53.46 64.63 80.26
CA VAL A 498 53.52 64.95 78.82
C VAL A 498 53.58 63.68 77.96
N MET A 499 54.33 62.65 78.40
CA MET A 499 54.33 61.35 77.71
C MET A 499 52.96 60.67 77.74
N HIS A 500 52.27 60.69 78.88
CA HIS A 500 50.89 60.18 78.97
C HIS A 500 49.95 60.97 78.07
N GLN A 501 50.09 62.30 78.01
CA GLN A 501 49.25 63.13 77.14
C GLN A 501 49.54 62.94 75.64
N ALA A 502 50.78 62.59 75.26
CA ALA A 502 51.13 62.23 73.89
C ALA A 502 50.66 60.82 73.50
N ALA A 503 50.70 59.86 74.43
CA ALA A 503 50.17 58.51 74.24
C ALA A 503 48.63 58.47 74.21
N CYS A 504 47.97 59.36 74.95
CA CYS A 504 46.52 59.52 75.01
C CYS A 504 45.96 60.50 73.98
N ARG A 505 46.68 60.83 72.89
CA ARG A 505 46.03 61.39 71.70
C ARG A 505 45.20 60.27 71.05
N GLU A 506 44.02 60.04 71.63
CA GLU A 506 42.91 59.30 71.05
C GLU A 506 42.49 59.97 69.75
N GLU A 507 43.01 59.49 68.63
CA GLU A 507 42.16 59.42 67.44
C GLU A 507 41.09 58.38 67.76
N GLU A 508 39.88 58.88 68.07
CA GLU A 508 38.65 58.18 68.46
C GLU A 508 38.68 56.67 68.25
N GLU A 509 38.69 55.90 69.33
CA GLU A 509 38.64 54.44 69.34
C GLU A 509 37.47 53.90 68.47
N ASP A 510 36.34 54.61 68.47
CA ASP A 510 35.16 54.39 67.61
C ASP A 510 35.45 54.43 66.10
N SER A 511 36.39 55.28 65.66
CA SER A 511 36.77 55.40 64.24
C SER A 511 37.63 54.22 63.79
N ARG A 512 38.47 53.68 64.69
CA ARG A 512 39.30 52.51 64.43
C ARG A 512 38.48 51.22 64.43
N GLU A 513 37.53 51.09 65.35
CA GLU A 513 36.66 49.91 65.40
C GLU A 513 35.71 49.86 64.20
N LYS A 514 35.17 51.01 63.76
CA LYS A 514 34.40 51.11 62.50
C LYS A 514 35.24 50.76 61.27
N LEU A 515 36.47 51.27 61.19
CA LEU A 515 37.39 50.92 60.10
C LEU A 515 37.75 49.43 60.11
N ALA A 516 37.97 48.83 61.29
CA ALA A 516 38.24 47.41 61.43
C ALA A 516 37.03 46.56 60.99
N ALA A 517 35.81 46.93 61.39
CA ALA A 517 34.59 46.26 60.96
C ALA A 517 34.35 46.37 59.45
N GLU A 518 34.60 47.55 58.86
CA GLU A 518 34.49 47.77 57.42
C GLU A 518 35.56 46.98 56.63
N LEU A 519 36.78 46.88 57.14
CA LEU A 519 37.83 46.04 56.57
C LEU A 519 37.48 44.55 56.62
N VAL A 520 36.90 44.06 57.72
CA VAL A 520 36.42 42.68 57.85
C VAL A 520 35.27 42.42 56.88
N PHE A 521 34.31 43.33 56.77
CA PHE A 521 33.21 43.23 55.81
C PHE A 521 33.72 43.19 54.37
N LYS A 522 34.63 44.10 53.99
CA LYS A 522 35.23 44.14 52.66
C LYS A 522 36.08 42.89 52.40
N SER A 523 36.80 42.37 53.40
CA SER A 523 37.53 41.11 53.29
C SER A 523 36.59 39.94 53.01
N ASN A 524 35.46 39.84 53.71
CA ASN A 524 34.45 38.81 53.47
C ASN A 524 33.79 38.95 52.09
N GLU A 525 33.53 40.18 51.64
CA GLU A 525 32.99 40.47 50.31
C GLU A 525 33.97 40.05 49.20
N VAL A 526 35.26 40.39 49.35
CA VAL A 526 36.34 39.96 48.45
C VAL A 526 36.49 38.44 48.45
N GLN A 527 36.41 37.79 49.61
CA GLN A 527 36.47 36.33 49.70
C GLN A 527 35.29 35.68 48.96
N LYS A 528 34.07 36.21 49.11
CA LYS A 528 32.88 35.74 48.40
C LYS A 528 33.01 35.93 46.88
N LEU A 529 33.48 37.09 46.44
CA LEU A 529 33.75 37.36 45.02
C LEU A 529 34.85 36.44 44.47
N THR A 530 35.87 36.16 45.26
CA THR A 530 36.95 35.22 44.89
C THR A 530 36.42 33.79 44.72
N MET A 531 35.55 33.35 45.63
CA MET A 531 34.88 32.05 45.50
C MET A 531 34.02 31.99 44.23
N GLN A 532 33.18 33.00 43.99
CA GLN A 532 32.34 33.09 42.79
C GLN A 532 33.18 33.10 41.50
N TYR A 533 34.27 33.86 41.48
CA TYR A 533 35.21 33.88 40.36
C TYR A 533 35.83 32.50 40.13
N SER A 534 36.19 31.77 41.20
CA SER A 534 36.72 30.41 41.10
C SER A 534 35.71 29.42 40.53
N GLU A 535 34.43 29.55 40.90
CA GLU A 535 33.34 28.71 40.38
C GLU A 535 33.07 29.03 38.91
N LEU A 536 32.95 30.31 38.56
CA LEU A 536 32.80 30.74 37.17
C LEU A 536 33.97 30.28 36.29
N LYS A 537 35.21 30.35 36.80
CA LYS A 537 36.39 29.82 36.10
C LYS A 537 36.31 28.32 35.87
N LYS A 538 35.82 27.54 36.85
CA LYS A 538 35.58 26.09 36.69
C LYS A 538 34.49 25.82 35.63
N VAL A 539 33.39 26.57 35.67
CA VAL A 539 32.30 26.46 34.68
C VAL A 539 32.80 26.79 33.28
N ALA A 540 33.58 27.87 33.11
CA ALA A 540 34.16 28.27 31.84
C ALA A 540 35.13 27.21 31.30
N LYS A 541 35.99 26.63 32.16
CA LYS A 541 36.89 25.55 31.78
C LYS A 541 36.11 24.29 31.34
N ASN A 542 35.07 23.90 32.08
CA ASN A 542 34.22 22.78 31.71
C ASN A 542 33.48 23.02 30.39
N ALA A 543 33.03 24.25 30.13
CA ALA A 543 32.42 24.63 28.87
C ALA A 543 33.42 24.58 27.71
N GLN A 544 34.66 25.04 27.93
CA GLN A 544 35.75 24.95 26.96
C GLN A 544 36.10 23.50 26.63
N GLU A 545 36.20 22.62 27.63
CA GLU A 545 36.45 21.19 27.43
C GLU A 545 35.31 20.52 26.65
N LYS A 546 34.05 20.83 26.97
CA LYS A 546 32.89 20.36 26.20
C LYS A 546 32.93 20.84 24.75
N ASN A 547 33.23 22.11 24.52
CA ASN A 547 33.37 22.64 23.16
C ASN A 547 34.51 21.94 22.41
N GLY A 548 35.68 21.72 23.04
CA GLY A 548 36.77 20.96 22.44
C GLY A 548 36.45 19.49 22.16
N ILE A 549 35.52 18.88 22.91
CA ILE A 549 34.99 17.54 22.59
C ILE A 549 34.07 17.62 21.36
N LEU A 550 33.15 18.59 21.32
CA LEU A 550 32.23 18.78 20.21
C LEU A 550 32.96 19.13 18.90
N GLU A 551 33.99 19.97 18.96
CA GLU A 551 34.84 20.31 17.80
C GLU A 551 35.57 19.07 17.27
N ARG A 552 36.10 18.22 18.16
CA ARG A 552 36.72 16.94 17.76
C ARG A 552 35.70 16.00 17.12
N GLN A 553 34.49 15.88 17.68
CA GLN A 553 33.43 15.07 17.09
C GLN A 553 33.01 15.60 15.72
N LEU A 554 32.90 16.92 15.55
CA LEU A 554 32.62 17.54 14.25
C LEU A 554 33.75 17.27 13.24
N MET A 555 35.01 17.40 13.66
CA MET A 555 36.16 17.10 12.83
C MET A 555 36.21 15.62 12.44
N GLU A 556 35.84 14.70 13.34
CA GLU A 556 35.78 13.27 13.09
C GLU A 556 34.64 12.90 12.14
N ILE A 557 33.46 13.50 12.30
CA ILE A 557 32.34 13.36 11.35
C ILE A 557 32.75 13.88 9.97
N GLN A 558 33.36 15.07 9.91
CA GLN A 558 33.81 15.69 8.66
C GLN A 558 34.90 14.84 7.99
N THR A 559 35.82 14.28 8.76
CA THR A 559 36.85 13.35 8.27
C THR A 559 36.25 12.05 7.78
N ARG A 560 35.24 11.49 8.48
CA ARG A 560 34.51 10.28 8.07
C ARG A 560 33.70 10.50 6.80
N LEU A 561 33.07 11.66 6.66
CA LEU A 561 32.35 12.05 5.44
C LEU A 561 33.33 12.25 4.27
N HIS A 562 34.48 12.85 4.54
CA HIS A 562 35.52 13.05 3.55
C HIS A 562 36.17 11.72 3.14
N SER A 563 36.46 10.81 4.07
CA SER A 563 36.97 9.47 3.77
C SER A 563 35.94 8.62 3.05
N GLN A 564 34.65 8.67 3.42
CA GLN A 564 33.56 8.05 2.68
C GLN A 564 33.43 8.59 1.24
N SER A 565 33.69 9.88 1.05
CA SER A 565 33.71 10.51 -0.28
C SER A 565 34.96 10.16 -1.10
N MET A 566 36.08 9.82 -0.47
CA MET A 566 37.37 9.57 -1.14
C MET A 566 37.68 8.07 -1.33
N GLU A 567 37.24 7.19 -0.42
CA GLU A 567 37.21 5.72 -0.62
C GLU A 567 36.03 5.28 -1.50
N GLY A 568 35.02 6.15 -1.64
CA GLY A 568 33.81 5.96 -2.44
C GLY A 568 33.98 6.27 -3.93
N GLY A 569 34.93 5.63 -4.61
CA GLY A 569 34.70 5.33 -6.03
C GLY A 569 33.46 4.44 -6.21
N LYS A 570 33.03 4.17 -7.46
CA LYS A 570 31.87 3.26 -7.77
C LYS A 570 31.83 1.95 -6.94
N ALA A 571 32.97 1.46 -6.46
CA ALA A 571 33.09 0.29 -5.59
C ALA A 571 32.64 0.51 -4.13
N GLY A 572 32.90 1.66 -3.51
CA GLY A 572 32.52 1.94 -2.10
C GLY A 572 31.02 2.12 -1.91
N LEU A 573 30.35 2.79 -2.86
CA LEU A 573 28.88 2.87 -2.88
C LEU A 573 28.23 1.50 -3.08
N SER A 574 28.86 0.62 -3.87
CA SER A 574 28.40 -0.77 -4.04
C SER A 574 28.56 -1.59 -2.76
N ALA A 575 29.65 -1.42 -2.01
CA ALA A 575 29.87 -2.11 -0.74
C ALA A 575 28.85 -1.66 0.32
N HIS A 576 28.59 -0.36 0.44
CA HIS A 576 27.58 0.16 1.37
C HIS A 576 26.15 -0.28 1.00
N ALA A 577 25.84 -0.37 -0.29
CA ALA A 577 24.56 -0.91 -0.75
C ALA A 577 24.39 -2.40 -0.40
N ILE A 578 25.46 -3.20 -0.50
CA ILE A 578 25.46 -4.61 -0.09
C ILE A 578 25.31 -4.75 1.43
N GLU A 579 25.99 -3.92 2.21
CA GLU A 579 25.87 -3.92 3.68
C GLU A 579 24.46 -3.54 4.14
N LEU A 580 23.87 -2.51 3.53
CA LEU A 580 22.45 -2.15 3.76
C LEU A 580 21.51 -3.28 3.37
N GLN A 581 21.78 -3.96 2.25
CA GLN A 581 20.97 -5.09 1.81
C GLN A 581 21.08 -6.29 2.76
N GLN A 582 22.27 -6.52 3.34
CA GLN A 582 22.49 -7.53 4.37
C GLN A 582 21.74 -7.17 5.66
N GLN A 583 21.84 -5.93 6.15
CA GLN A 583 21.10 -5.47 7.32
C GLN A 583 19.58 -5.60 7.13
N VAL A 584 19.07 -5.29 5.93
CA VAL A 584 17.65 -5.50 5.60
C VAL A 584 17.29 -6.99 5.61
N SER A 585 18.18 -7.87 5.16
CA SER A 585 17.98 -9.32 5.21
C SER A 585 17.96 -9.84 6.66
N ASP A 586 18.89 -9.38 7.49
CA ASP A 586 18.99 -9.79 8.90
C ASP A 586 17.78 -9.29 9.69
N LEU A 587 17.32 -8.05 9.45
CA LEU A 587 16.09 -7.53 10.05
C LEU A 587 14.84 -8.30 9.60
N ARG A 588 14.79 -8.77 8.35
CA ARG A 588 13.70 -9.63 7.86
C ARG A 588 13.70 -10.98 8.54
N ASN A 589 14.87 -11.59 8.75
CA ASN A 589 15.00 -12.84 9.49
C ASN A 589 14.60 -12.68 10.95
N ASN A 590 15.08 -11.64 11.64
CA ASN A 590 14.69 -11.36 13.02
C ASN A 590 13.19 -11.11 13.15
N LEU A 591 12.57 -10.41 12.18
CA LEU A 591 11.13 -10.23 12.15
C LEU A 591 10.39 -11.56 11.98
N ALA A 592 10.88 -12.45 11.11
CA ALA A 592 10.29 -13.79 10.93
C ALA A 592 10.40 -14.63 12.21
N GLU A 593 11.53 -14.59 12.92
CA GLU A 593 11.72 -15.27 14.21
C GLU A 593 10.78 -14.72 15.28
N VAL A 594 10.62 -13.39 15.37
CA VAL A 594 9.67 -12.76 16.32
C VAL A 594 8.22 -13.12 16.00
N ILE A 595 7.86 -13.20 14.70
CA ILE A 595 6.53 -13.66 14.28
C ILE A 595 6.32 -15.10 14.70
N GLN A 596 7.29 -15.98 14.48
CA GLN A 596 7.21 -17.38 14.90
C GLN A 596 7.07 -17.52 16.42
N GLN A 597 7.87 -16.79 17.21
CA GLN A 597 7.75 -16.77 18.67
C GLN A 597 6.38 -16.26 19.13
N LYS A 598 5.83 -15.26 18.45
CA LYS A 598 4.49 -14.75 18.73
C LYS A 598 3.44 -15.84 18.46
N GLU A 599 3.51 -16.53 17.32
CA GLU A 599 2.60 -17.64 17.00
C GLU A 599 2.71 -18.77 18.04
N GLU A 600 3.93 -19.15 18.45
CA GLU A 600 4.17 -20.12 19.51
C GLU A 600 3.52 -19.67 20.84
N LEU A 601 3.72 -18.42 21.25
CA LEU A 601 3.09 -17.87 22.46
C LEU A 601 1.57 -17.81 22.36
N GLU A 602 1.00 -17.49 21.20
CA GLU A 602 -0.44 -17.53 20.96
C GLU A 602 -0.98 -18.96 21.11
N THR A 603 -0.29 -19.97 20.57
CA THR A 603 -0.69 -21.38 20.76
C THR A 603 -0.63 -21.79 22.23
N VAL A 604 0.42 -21.43 22.96
CA VAL A 604 0.53 -21.73 24.41
C VAL A 604 -0.57 -21.01 25.20
N LEU A 605 -0.88 -19.76 24.86
CA LEU A 605 -1.94 -18.99 25.52
C LEU A 605 -3.31 -19.62 25.29
N THR A 606 -3.64 -20.03 24.06
CA THR A 606 -4.89 -20.76 23.78
C THR A 606 -4.97 -22.09 24.51
N GLN A 607 -3.87 -22.83 24.60
CA GLN A 607 -3.81 -24.07 25.38
C GLN A 607 -4.05 -23.82 26.87
N LYS A 608 -3.44 -22.78 27.45
CA LYS A 608 -3.65 -22.41 28.86
C LYS A 608 -5.06 -21.92 29.14
N GLN A 609 -5.68 -21.21 28.20
CA GLN A 609 -7.08 -20.82 28.30
C GLN A 609 -7.99 -22.06 28.35
N LEU A 610 -7.75 -23.06 27.49
CA LEU A 610 -8.51 -24.30 27.49
C LEU A 610 -8.33 -25.09 28.80
N GLU A 611 -7.11 -25.17 29.33
CA GLU A 611 -6.85 -25.78 30.64
C GLU A 611 -7.61 -25.07 31.78
N LEU A 612 -7.68 -23.74 31.77
CA LEU A 612 -8.43 -22.97 32.75
C LEU A 612 -9.92 -23.24 32.64
N GLU A 613 -10.48 -23.22 31.43
CA GLU A 613 -11.89 -23.55 31.22
C GLU A 613 -12.25 -24.97 31.67
N GLN A 614 -11.35 -25.94 31.48
CA GLN A 614 -11.53 -27.29 32.00
C GLN A 614 -11.54 -27.30 33.53
N ARG A 615 -10.59 -26.62 34.18
CA ARG A 615 -10.58 -26.48 35.65
C ARG A 615 -11.84 -25.80 36.17
N ASP A 616 -12.34 -24.77 35.49
CA ASP A 616 -13.58 -24.07 35.85
C ASP A 616 -14.82 -24.95 35.67
N ARG A 617 -14.85 -25.83 34.66
CA ARG A 617 -15.92 -26.84 34.51
C ARG A 617 -15.93 -27.79 35.71
N VAL A 618 -14.76 -28.34 36.06
CA VAL A 618 -14.62 -29.24 37.21
C VAL A 618 -15.02 -28.54 38.51
N MET A 619 -14.57 -27.30 38.73
CA MET A 619 -14.95 -26.50 39.90
C MET A 619 -16.46 -26.26 39.99
N ARG A 620 -17.12 -25.97 38.87
CA ARG A 620 -18.59 -25.82 38.81
C ARG A 620 -19.30 -27.14 39.10
N GLU A 621 -18.81 -28.26 38.58
CA GLU A 621 -19.36 -29.58 38.89
C GLU A 621 -19.20 -29.93 40.36
N GLN A 622 -18.01 -29.73 40.94
CA GLN A 622 -17.77 -29.92 42.37
C GLN A 622 -18.68 -29.02 43.22
N SER A 623 -18.90 -27.77 42.81
CA SER A 623 -19.84 -26.87 43.48
C SER A 623 -21.29 -27.37 43.43
N LYS A 624 -21.71 -27.99 42.31
CA LYS A 624 -23.03 -28.65 42.22
C LYS A 624 -23.11 -29.85 43.15
N PHE A 625 -22.08 -30.70 43.20
CA PHE A 625 -22.02 -31.83 44.14
C PHE A 625 -22.10 -31.37 45.59
N LEU A 626 -21.39 -30.29 45.94
CA LEU A 626 -21.47 -29.70 47.27
C LEU A 626 -22.89 -29.20 47.58
N LYS A 627 -23.55 -28.50 46.66
CA LYS A 627 -24.95 -28.08 46.83
C LYS A 627 -25.90 -29.26 47.05
N VAL A 628 -25.81 -30.30 46.22
CA VAL A 628 -26.64 -31.51 46.39
C VAL A 628 -26.36 -32.18 47.73
N ARG A 629 -25.10 -32.23 48.16
CA ARG A 629 -24.72 -32.76 49.47
C ARG A 629 -25.30 -31.91 50.61
N ASP A 630 -25.26 -30.59 50.48
CA ASP A 630 -25.78 -29.66 51.48
C ASP A 630 -27.33 -29.72 51.50
N GLU A 631 -28.00 -29.84 50.36
CA GLU A 631 -29.45 -30.10 50.25
C GLU A 631 -29.83 -31.45 50.87
N LEU A 632 -29.04 -32.50 50.65
CA LEU A 632 -29.22 -33.80 51.30
C LEU A 632 -29.00 -33.72 52.82
N LEU A 633 -28.02 -32.93 53.27
CA LEU A 633 -27.80 -32.67 54.69
C LEU A 633 -28.97 -31.89 55.30
N ASP A 634 -29.53 -30.92 54.57
CA ASP A 634 -30.70 -30.15 55.00
C ASP A 634 -31.96 -31.00 54.99
N ILE A 635 -32.13 -31.95 54.06
CA ILE A 635 -33.22 -32.95 54.10
C ILE A 635 -33.01 -33.92 55.26
N LEU A 636 -31.78 -34.35 55.55
CA LEU A 636 -31.52 -35.24 56.69
C LEU A 636 -31.69 -34.53 58.03
N LYS A 637 -31.29 -33.26 58.14
CA LYS A 637 -31.59 -32.39 59.30
C LYS A 637 -33.08 -32.07 59.40
N GLY A 638 -33.72 -31.79 58.27
CA GLY A 638 -35.14 -31.53 58.14
C GLY A 638 -35.98 -32.76 58.49
N LYS A 639 -35.55 -33.97 58.11
CA LYS A 639 -36.16 -35.24 58.54
C LYS A 639 -35.91 -35.53 60.03
N ALA A 640 -34.75 -35.17 60.57
CA ALA A 640 -34.52 -35.21 62.02
C ALA A 640 -35.37 -34.17 62.79
N GLN A 641 -35.88 -33.13 62.11
CA GLN A 641 -36.81 -32.14 62.67
C GLN A 641 -38.29 -32.41 62.33
N GLN A 642 -38.60 -33.20 61.29
CA GLN A 642 -39.94 -33.57 60.83
C GLN A 642 -40.45 -34.91 61.35
N GLU A 643 -39.67 -35.63 62.16
CA GLU A 643 -40.23 -36.72 62.99
C GLU A 643 -41.23 -36.20 64.05
N ASN A 644 -41.35 -34.87 64.20
CA ASN A 644 -42.44 -34.18 64.89
C ASN A 644 -43.11 -33.15 63.97
N GLY A 645 -44.24 -33.50 63.35
CA GLY A 645 -45.21 -32.50 62.85
C GLY A 645 -45.61 -32.63 61.38
N GLU A 646 -46.69 -33.39 61.18
CA GLU A 646 -47.80 -33.14 60.26
C GLU A 646 -47.59 -33.04 58.74
N LEU A 647 -48.22 -34.02 58.06
CA LEU A 647 -48.70 -33.97 56.69
C LEU A 647 -49.65 -32.79 56.48
N SER A 648 -49.46 -32.01 55.41
CA SER A 648 -50.51 -31.51 54.48
C SER A 648 -49.99 -30.31 53.67
N THR A 649 -49.37 -30.52 52.50
CA THR A 649 -49.19 -29.52 51.39
C THR A 649 -48.51 -30.15 50.15
N ASN A 650 -48.90 -31.39 49.79
CA ASN A 650 -48.17 -32.14 48.74
C ASN A 650 -48.71 -31.96 47.30
N ASP A 651 -49.91 -31.40 47.07
CA ASP A 651 -50.47 -31.35 45.71
C ASP A 651 -50.08 -30.10 44.90
N GLU A 652 -50.16 -28.90 45.46
CA GLU A 652 -49.86 -27.66 44.71
C GLU A 652 -48.35 -27.49 44.40
N ASN A 653 -47.48 -27.98 45.30
CA ASN A 653 -46.03 -27.98 45.07
C ASN A 653 -45.63 -28.95 43.94
N ASN A 654 -46.39 -30.04 43.73
CA ASN A 654 -46.07 -31.07 42.75
C ASN A 654 -46.36 -30.61 41.32
N GLU A 655 -47.45 -29.86 41.12
CA GLU A 655 -47.83 -29.31 39.81
C GLU A 655 -46.86 -28.21 39.35
N TYR A 656 -46.39 -27.36 40.27
CA TYR A 656 -45.36 -26.35 40.00
C TYR A 656 -44.00 -26.99 39.69
N LEU A 657 -43.61 -28.04 40.43
CA LEU A 657 -42.42 -28.84 40.14
C LEU A 657 -42.49 -29.50 38.76
N GLU A 658 -43.63 -30.08 38.40
CA GLU A 658 -43.82 -30.71 37.08
C GLU A 658 -43.73 -29.67 35.95
N GLN A 659 -44.24 -28.46 36.16
CA GLN A 659 -44.15 -27.37 35.19
C GLN A 659 -42.70 -26.88 35.02
N ILE A 660 -41.93 -26.79 36.11
CA ILE A 660 -40.49 -26.50 36.06
C ILE A 660 -39.76 -27.60 35.30
N HIS A 661 -40.06 -28.88 35.57
CA HIS A 661 -39.44 -30.00 34.88
C HIS A 661 -39.72 -30.00 33.38
N LYS A 662 -40.95 -29.72 32.95
CA LYS A 662 -41.30 -29.55 31.52
C LYS A 662 -40.53 -28.40 30.88
N GLN A 663 -40.39 -27.27 31.58
CA GLN A 663 -39.62 -26.14 31.07
C GLN A 663 -38.11 -26.44 30.98
N VAL A 664 -37.55 -27.16 31.95
CA VAL A 664 -36.16 -27.61 31.93
C VAL A 664 -35.93 -28.60 30.78
N ALA A 665 -36.83 -29.54 30.55
CA ALA A 665 -36.76 -30.48 29.44
C ALA A 665 -36.78 -29.75 28.08
N ALA A 666 -37.73 -28.85 27.88
CA ALA A 666 -37.83 -28.05 26.64
C ALA A 666 -36.58 -27.19 26.41
N LYS A 667 -36.03 -26.56 27.46
CA LYS A 667 -34.78 -25.80 27.37
C LYS A 667 -33.58 -26.69 27.06
N THR A 668 -33.55 -27.91 27.59
CA THR A 668 -32.48 -28.89 27.34
C THR A 668 -32.50 -29.34 25.88
N GLU A 669 -33.67 -29.64 25.32
CA GLU A 669 -33.83 -29.97 23.90
C GLU A 669 -33.41 -28.81 22.99
N ALA A 670 -33.81 -27.58 23.33
CA ALA A 670 -33.40 -26.39 22.58
C ALA A 670 -31.88 -26.19 22.58
N ILE A 671 -31.24 -26.39 23.74
CA ILE A 671 -29.78 -26.34 23.88
C ILE A 671 -29.12 -27.44 23.04
N GLN A 672 -29.66 -28.65 23.05
CA GLN A 672 -29.13 -29.76 22.25
C GLN A 672 -29.27 -29.51 20.73
N GLY A 673 -30.38 -28.90 20.30
CA GLY A 673 -30.57 -28.45 18.92
C GLY A 673 -29.58 -27.35 18.51
N LEU A 674 -29.23 -26.44 19.42
CA LEU A 674 -28.20 -25.44 19.18
C LEU A 674 -26.81 -26.06 19.08
N TYR A 675 -26.47 -27.05 19.91
CA TYR A 675 -25.19 -27.76 19.81
C TYR A 675 -25.01 -28.49 18.49
N THR A 676 -26.03 -29.23 18.04
CA THR A 676 -25.96 -29.92 16.74
C THR A 676 -25.87 -28.94 15.57
N THR A 677 -26.57 -27.80 15.65
CA THR A 677 -26.44 -26.73 14.65
C THR A 677 -25.04 -26.12 14.64
N LEU A 678 -24.47 -25.87 15.82
CA LEU A 678 -23.12 -25.32 15.97
C LEU A 678 -22.07 -26.28 15.41
N GLU A 679 -22.15 -27.57 15.71
CA GLU A 679 -21.25 -28.60 15.20
C GLU A 679 -21.30 -28.67 13.67
N ASN A 680 -22.52 -28.67 13.09
CA ASN A 680 -22.70 -28.63 11.64
C ASN A 680 -22.08 -27.37 11.00
N LYS A 681 -22.20 -26.21 11.66
CA LYS A 681 -21.59 -24.95 11.20
C LYS A 681 -20.07 -24.98 11.31
N GLN A 682 -19.51 -25.55 12.37
CA GLN A 682 -18.06 -25.73 12.53
C GLN A 682 -17.50 -26.64 11.43
N LEU A 683 -18.17 -27.76 11.13
CA LEU A 683 -17.79 -28.65 10.03
C LEU A 683 -17.86 -27.96 8.66
N GLN A 684 -18.87 -27.11 8.45
CA GLN A 684 -18.98 -26.31 7.23
C GLN A 684 -17.82 -25.30 7.10
N ILE A 685 -17.48 -24.60 8.19
CA ILE A 685 -16.37 -23.66 8.23
C ILE A 685 -15.06 -24.38 7.90
N MET A 686 -14.77 -25.52 8.54
CA MET A 686 -13.56 -26.31 8.29
C MET A 686 -13.44 -26.73 6.81
N ARG A 687 -14.54 -27.09 6.15
CA ARG A 687 -14.53 -27.41 4.71
C ARG A 687 -14.23 -26.19 3.84
N LEU A 688 -14.79 -25.03 4.19
CA LEU A 688 -14.54 -23.78 3.48
C LEU A 688 -13.10 -23.31 3.65
N GLU A 689 -12.56 -23.38 4.87
CA GLU A 689 -11.15 -23.07 5.15
C GLU A 689 -10.20 -23.94 4.32
N LYS A 690 -10.48 -25.25 4.22
CA LYS A 690 -9.70 -26.15 3.37
C LYS A 690 -9.78 -25.78 1.89
N MET A 691 -10.94 -25.33 1.41
CA MET A 691 -11.11 -24.88 0.03
C MET A 691 -10.37 -23.57 -0.24
N VAL A 692 -10.45 -22.60 0.68
CA VAL A 692 -9.73 -21.33 0.58
C VAL A 692 -8.23 -21.57 0.51
N LYS A 693 -7.68 -22.43 1.38
CA LYS A 693 -6.26 -22.79 1.36
C LYS A 693 -5.82 -23.39 0.02
N LEU A 694 -6.63 -24.28 -0.57
CA LEU A 694 -6.35 -24.84 -1.90
C LEU A 694 -6.38 -23.77 -3.00
N MET A 695 -7.27 -22.77 -2.90
CA MET A 695 -7.33 -21.66 -3.83
C MET A 695 -6.12 -20.73 -3.70
N GLU A 696 -5.67 -20.44 -2.49
CA GLU A 696 -4.45 -19.68 -2.20
C GLU A 696 -3.22 -20.39 -2.80
N ASP A 697 -3.04 -21.68 -2.54
CA ASP A 697 -1.95 -22.49 -3.11
C ASP A 697 -1.97 -22.51 -4.65
N HIS A 698 -3.16 -22.49 -5.25
CA HIS A 698 -3.30 -22.39 -6.70
C HIS A 698 -2.93 -20.99 -7.22
N GLN A 699 -3.35 -19.94 -6.53
CA GLN A 699 -3.03 -18.56 -6.87
C GLN A 699 -1.52 -18.29 -6.75
N ASP A 700 -0.87 -18.79 -5.71
CA ASP A 700 0.58 -18.65 -5.52
C ASP A 700 1.37 -19.34 -6.62
N ARG A 701 0.97 -20.55 -7.02
CA ARG A 701 1.56 -21.26 -8.17
C ARG A 701 1.38 -20.49 -9.47
N ALA A 702 0.19 -19.94 -9.72
CA ALA A 702 -0.09 -19.14 -10.90
C ALA A 702 0.72 -17.83 -10.91
N GLN A 703 0.84 -17.17 -9.76
CA GLN A 703 1.63 -15.96 -9.60
C GLN A 703 3.13 -16.23 -9.81
N ALA A 704 3.66 -17.32 -9.24
CA ALA A 704 5.03 -17.74 -9.45
C ALA A 704 5.33 -18.03 -10.94
N GLN A 705 4.38 -18.61 -11.68
CA GLN A 705 4.50 -18.80 -13.12
C GLN A 705 4.50 -17.46 -13.88
N ARG A 706 3.62 -16.51 -13.53
CA ARG A 706 3.60 -15.16 -14.11
C ARG A 706 4.94 -14.45 -13.91
N THR A 707 5.47 -14.45 -12.68
CA THR A 707 6.78 -13.83 -12.38
C THR A 707 7.91 -14.47 -13.20
N ARG A 708 7.90 -15.80 -13.41
CA ARG A 708 8.90 -16.48 -14.26
C ARG A 708 8.79 -16.03 -15.72
N LEU A 709 7.58 -15.90 -16.26
CA LEU A 709 7.35 -15.44 -17.62
C LEU A 709 7.73 -13.97 -17.80
N GLU A 710 7.37 -13.10 -16.85
CA GLU A 710 7.77 -11.68 -16.85
C GLU A 710 9.28 -11.52 -16.81
N ASN A 711 9.97 -12.27 -15.95
CA ASN A 711 11.44 -12.29 -15.92
C ASN A 711 12.04 -12.75 -17.26
N ARG A 712 11.42 -13.74 -17.92
CA ARG A 712 11.87 -14.20 -19.23
C ARG A 712 11.64 -13.15 -20.32
N ILE A 713 10.51 -12.46 -20.30
CA ILE A 713 10.21 -11.35 -21.22
C ILE A 713 11.23 -10.23 -21.02
N ALA A 714 11.48 -9.80 -19.78
CA ALA A 714 12.47 -8.76 -19.48
C ALA A 714 13.88 -9.13 -19.98
N GLN A 715 14.29 -10.39 -19.82
CA GLN A 715 15.56 -10.89 -20.38
C GLN A 715 15.59 -10.81 -21.91
N LEU A 716 14.50 -11.18 -22.58
CA LEU A 716 14.39 -11.12 -24.05
C LEU A 716 14.38 -9.67 -24.54
N GLU A 717 13.71 -8.75 -23.85
CA GLU A 717 13.71 -7.32 -24.16
C GLU A 717 15.12 -6.72 -24.03
N LEU A 718 15.85 -7.05 -22.96
CA LEU A 718 17.26 -6.67 -22.79
C LEU A 718 18.15 -7.22 -23.91
N ALA A 719 17.94 -8.48 -24.31
CA ALA A 719 18.68 -9.08 -25.41
C ALA A 719 18.39 -8.40 -26.76
N LEU A 720 17.12 -8.07 -27.03
CA LEU A 720 16.70 -7.33 -28.22
C LEU A 720 17.29 -5.91 -28.24
N GLN A 721 17.33 -5.23 -27.09
CA GLN A 721 17.91 -3.89 -26.98
C GLN A 721 19.42 -3.91 -27.22
N ARG A 722 20.15 -4.88 -26.62
CA ARG A 722 21.57 -5.10 -26.93
C ARG A 722 21.82 -5.40 -28.41
N ASN A 723 20.96 -6.20 -29.05
CA ASN A 723 21.09 -6.53 -30.47
C ASN A 723 20.82 -5.31 -31.38
N LYS A 724 19.87 -4.44 -31.00
CA LYS A 724 19.64 -3.15 -31.68
C LYS A 724 20.83 -2.20 -31.53
N GLU A 725 21.43 -2.12 -30.35
CA GLU A 725 22.63 -1.31 -30.10
C GLU A 725 23.85 -1.81 -30.88
N GLN A 726 24.02 -3.13 -31.01
CA GLN A 726 25.06 -3.72 -31.86
C GLN A 726 24.84 -3.42 -33.34
N ARG A 727 23.59 -3.48 -33.84
CA ARG A 727 23.26 -3.09 -35.22
C ARG A 727 23.42 -1.59 -35.48
N GLY A 728 23.16 -0.75 -34.48
CA GLY A 728 23.35 0.71 -34.58
C GLY A 728 24.82 1.14 -34.65
N LYS A 729 25.75 0.33 -34.12
CA LYS A 729 27.20 0.61 -34.17
C LYS A 729 27.88 0.15 -35.47
N GLY A 730 27.21 -0.68 -36.28
CA GLY A 730 27.75 -1.17 -37.55
C GLY A 730 27.62 -0.22 -38.75
N PHE A 731 26.93 0.92 -38.59
CA PHE A 731 26.70 1.91 -39.67
C PHE A 731 27.51 3.22 -39.48
N GLY A 732 28.52 3.22 -38.59
CA GLY A 732 29.34 4.40 -38.30
C GLY A 732 30.75 4.39 -38.90
N ILE A 733 31.11 3.39 -39.71
CA ILE A 733 32.41 3.31 -40.41
C ILE A 733 32.15 2.88 -41.86
N LEU A 734 31.74 3.83 -42.67
CA LEU A 734 31.82 3.93 -44.13
C LEU A 734 31.41 5.35 -44.49
#